data_AF-A0A955XIU4-F1
#
_entry.id   AF-A0A955XIU4-F1
#
_cell.length_a   1.000
_cell.length_b   1.000
_cell.length_c   1.000
_cell.angle_alpha   90.00
_cell.angle_beta   90.00
_cell.angle_gamma   90.00
#
_symmetry.space_group_name_H-M   'P 1'
#
loop_
_entity.id
_entity.type
_entity.pdbx_description
1 polymer ?
#
loop_
_entity_poly.entity_id
_entity_poly.type
_entity_poly.pdbx_seq_one_letter_code
_entity_poly.pdbx_strand_id
1 'polypeptide(L)'
;MDYTHRERGWYRRGMSPLHPRPPLGDPQFLAFELDGDGPNADAGALWIDGTALTAHVEGTEVRTRVHAPWPAIARWMIDHWASFFETSRWPIASRASNALRLWRDLEVRVHRASDEQTRTDLTAIAARFRDRHRLGGRDWPAHLPSVFLSREADDIVVAWTGPEDGQRRFLAGEGEGRVSIVEWAKAAEQIVAWATGRPGGPTAQEAERWRRRLTDRDGARTAIRHEAGLPEATVEALLARTQLDFESFFAVAPDALDQGGLVSAFASPVALAFRSTGPGLDEDSLLALRALIAEEPVNARAQRNLAAVRERLDSPPVALPDFEQGYAMATTVRRWLGKPDHPLDIEALLTRTLSVPVRDIALPDADVEGGCVCGDATGPMVFVNTEARMGRTAWGRRMTLAHELCHLLLDRPPERTLGHVSGAWSIARLERRANAFAAELLLPQGALMAARDRGADYAEIMDTYGVGVTTATWQARNRLGEDLPGAHQPVADTQTSATPARDPSTLTAGPSAPMTPARYQVLYALLAEPDLLRRRPGDVAQRAAASIADVDHVLARLTERGELTTARGVRRLHHREDLAAWWLTGYADVVRPLATLTARRVHLPGERDAALDALAARLDARGDDWLWSGEAAAWVWTKSMRPESLTVLIDGPEAPDLDGPGDERYELTCLRLFCPAARGVRNDRTAHPLLVWSELRLMGPGADPRVREIADGIARDRLGFVSP
;
A
#
# COMPACT_ATOMS: atom_id res chain seq x y z
N MET A 1 -41.48 25.69 13.27
CA MET A 1 -40.88 25.60 14.62
C MET A 1 -39.38 25.54 14.41
N ASP A 2 -38.76 26.71 14.51
CA ASP A 2 -37.33 26.94 14.28
C ASP A 2 -36.46 26.27 15.34
N TYR A 3 -35.45 25.53 14.88
CA TYR A 3 -34.32 25.12 15.70
C TYR A 3 -33.04 25.70 15.09
N THR A 4 -32.67 26.88 15.58
CA THR A 4 -31.37 27.51 15.32
C THR A 4 -30.27 26.80 16.11
N HIS A 5 -29.32 26.21 15.41
CA HIS A 5 -28.09 25.66 16.00
C HIS A 5 -27.14 26.80 16.40
N ARG A 6 -26.71 26.78 17.67
CA ARG A 6 -25.69 27.67 18.24
C ARG A 6 -24.30 27.22 17.79
N GLU A 7 -23.62 28.05 17.03
CA GLU A 7 -22.17 27.98 16.82
C GLU A 7 -21.43 28.35 18.11
N ARG A 8 -20.49 27.49 18.54
CA ARG A 8 -19.52 27.81 19.60
C ARG A 8 -18.29 28.45 18.96
N GLY A 9 -18.22 29.78 19.03
CA GLY A 9 -17.05 30.56 18.66
C GLY A 9 -15.89 30.35 19.64
N TRP A 10 -14.74 29.92 19.12
CA TRP A 10 -13.46 30.06 19.80
C TRP A 10 -12.78 31.35 19.31
N TYR A 11 -12.59 32.30 20.23
CA TYR A 11 -11.80 33.51 20.02
C TYR A 11 -10.32 33.16 19.80
N ARG A 12 -9.79 33.35 18.59
CA ARG A 12 -8.35 33.62 18.39
C ARG A 12 -8.12 35.14 18.46
N ARG A 13 -7.46 35.59 19.52
CA ARG A 13 -6.92 36.95 19.61
C ARG A 13 -5.69 37.06 18.71
N GLY A 14 -5.74 37.98 17.76
CA GLY A 14 -4.63 38.87 17.37
C GLY A 14 -3.30 38.23 16.96
N MET A 15 -3.26 37.56 15.81
CA MET A 15 -2.07 37.56 14.94
C MET A 15 -2.53 37.98 13.54
N SER A 16 -2.05 39.14 13.07
CA SER A 16 -2.19 39.52 11.65
C SER A 16 -1.62 38.40 10.78
N PRO A 17 -2.27 38.01 9.67
CA PRO A 17 -1.70 37.02 8.79
C PRO A 17 -0.48 37.61 8.09
N LEU A 18 0.73 37.25 8.54
CA LEU A 18 2.01 37.50 7.89
C LEU A 18 2.21 36.60 6.66
N HIS A 19 1.14 36.33 5.91
CA HIS A 19 1.25 35.57 4.67
C HIS A 19 1.34 36.56 3.51
N PRO A 20 2.48 36.64 2.80
CA PRO A 20 2.58 37.43 1.58
C PRO A 20 1.50 36.95 0.60
N ARG A 21 0.67 37.88 0.11
CA ARG A 21 -0.34 37.56 -0.90
C ARG A 21 0.36 37.31 -2.25
N PRO A 22 -0.07 36.29 -3.00
CA PRO A 22 0.44 36.08 -4.35
C PRO A 22 0.14 37.32 -5.22
N PRO A 23 1.10 37.79 -6.02
CA PRO A 23 0.85 38.86 -6.97
C PRO A 23 0.25 38.26 -8.24
N LEU A 24 -1.08 38.13 -8.28
CA LEU A 24 -1.98 37.98 -9.46
C LEU A 24 -3.21 37.15 -9.06
N GLY A 25 -4.38 37.56 -9.55
CA GLY A 25 -5.70 37.20 -9.02
C GLY A 25 -6.24 35.81 -9.35
N ASP A 26 -5.41 34.78 -9.53
CA ASP A 26 -5.90 33.42 -9.74
C ASP A 26 -5.12 32.39 -8.89
N PRO A 27 -5.74 31.80 -7.84
CA PRO A 27 -5.05 31.03 -6.81
C PRO A 27 -4.63 29.60 -7.21
N GLN A 28 -4.52 29.25 -8.50
CA GLN A 28 -4.32 27.86 -8.94
C GLN A 28 -2.98 27.55 -9.65
N PHE A 29 -2.02 28.47 -9.71
CA PHE A 29 -0.86 28.25 -10.57
C PHE A 29 0.45 28.01 -9.82
N LEU A 30 1.23 27.07 -10.34
CA LEU A 30 2.66 27.14 -10.24
C LEU A 30 3.17 28.39 -10.98
N ALA A 31 4.00 29.18 -10.31
CA ALA A 31 4.63 30.34 -10.91
C ALA A 31 6.12 30.41 -10.55
N PHE A 32 6.91 30.84 -11.52
CA PHE A 32 8.29 31.26 -11.33
C PHE A 32 8.37 32.76 -11.52
N GLU A 33 8.71 33.48 -10.46
CA GLU A 33 9.10 34.88 -10.58
C GLU A 33 10.61 34.93 -10.73
N LEU A 34 11.12 35.50 -11.82
CA LEU A 34 12.55 35.69 -12.04
C LEU A 34 12.81 37.19 -12.19
N ASP A 35 13.85 37.69 -11.54
CA ASP A 35 14.25 39.08 -11.73
C ASP A 35 14.85 39.30 -13.14
N GLY A 36 14.55 40.47 -13.70
CA GLY A 36 15.02 40.90 -15.02
C GLY A 36 16.50 41.29 -15.03
N ASP A 37 16.92 42.04 -16.05
CA ASP A 37 18.30 42.50 -16.21
C ASP A 37 18.66 43.54 -15.12
N GLY A 38 19.28 43.06 -14.04
CA GLY A 38 19.69 43.86 -12.89
C GLY A 38 20.72 43.11 -12.02
N PRO A 39 21.26 43.74 -10.97
CA PRO A 39 22.26 43.12 -10.09
C PRO A 39 21.75 41.87 -9.34
N ASN A 40 20.43 41.65 -9.31
CA ASN A 40 19.77 40.48 -8.75
C ASN A 40 19.23 39.53 -9.84
N ALA A 41 19.80 39.53 -11.04
CA ALA A 41 19.32 38.74 -12.18
C ALA A 41 19.27 37.21 -11.96
N ASP A 42 19.65 36.70 -10.78
CA ASP A 42 19.58 35.27 -10.41
C ASP A 42 18.62 35.01 -9.22
N ALA A 43 17.87 36.01 -8.76
CA ALA A 43 16.86 35.83 -7.72
C ALA A 43 15.53 35.39 -8.33
N GLY A 44 14.87 34.43 -7.69
CA GLY A 44 13.54 34.01 -8.09
C GLY A 44 12.69 33.38 -7.00
N ALA A 45 11.40 33.23 -7.26
CA ALA A 45 10.44 32.60 -6.34
C ALA A 45 9.72 31.43 -7.01
N LEU A 46 9.44 30.38 -6.22
CA LEU A 46 8.66 29.22 -6.61
C LEU A 46 7.36 29.20 -5.80
N TRP A 47 6.23 29.17 -6.49
CA TRP A 47 4.89 29.13 -5.91
C TRP A 47 4.16 27.86 -6.31
N ILE A 48 3.38 27.24 -5.41
CA ILE A 48 2.46 26.13 -5.69
C ILE A 48 1.17 26.37 -4.90
N ASP A 49 0.01 26.38 -5.55
CA ASP A 49 -1.30 26.55 -4.89
C ASP A 49 -1.34 27.74 -3.91
N GLY A 50 -0.78 28.88 -4.34
CA GLY A 50 -0.66 30.09 -3.52
C GLY A 50 0.37 30.04 -2.39
N THR A 51 1.09 28.92 -2.23
CA THR A 51 2.17 28.74 -1.26
C THR A 51 3.51 29.07 -1.90
N ALA A 52 4.17 30.14 -1.43
CA ALA A 52 5.56 30.43 -1.80
C ALA A 52 6.51 29.45 -1.11
N LEU A 53 6.98 28.43 -1.84
CA LEU A 53 7.91 27.44 -1.33
C LEU A 53 9.24 28.09 -0.93
N THR A 54 9.63 29.15 -1.62
CA THR A 54 10.86 29.92 -1.37
C THR A 54 10.69 31.03 -0.32
N ALA A 55 9.51 31.17 0.30
CA ALA A 55 9.31 32.12 1.39
C ALA A 55 10.12 31.72 2.62
N HIS A 56 10.98 32.62 3.10
CA HIS A 56 11.86 32.40 4.24
C HIS A 56 12.05 33.67 5.06
N VAL A 57 12.53 33.50 6.29
CA VAL A 57 12.87 34.61 7.19
C VAL A 57 14.36 34.92 7.07
N GLU A 58 14.69 36.16 6.74
CA GLU A 58 16.05 36.70 6.77
C GLU A 58 16.10 37.85 7.78
N GLY A 59 16.72 37.62 8.93
CA GLY A 59 16.63 38.53 10.07
C GLY A 59 15.20 38.62 10.60
N THR A 60 14.56 39.78 10.45
CA THR A 60 13.15 40.02 10.80
C THR A 60 12.24 40.15 9.59
N GLU A 61 12.79 40.10 8.38
CA GLU A 61 12.03 40.26 7.14
C GLU A 61 11.63 38.91 6.56
N VAL A 62 10.42 38.85 6.00
CA VAL A 62 9.98 37.72 5.18
C VAL A 62 10.32 38.03 3.73
N ARG A 63 11.12 37.17 3.10
CA ARG A 63 11.48 37.25 1.68
C ARG A 63 10.91 36.05 0.95
N THR A 64 10.40 36.25 -0.26
CA THR A 64 9.86 35.19 -1.11
C THR A 64 10.84 34.72 -2.17
N ARG A 65 11.89 35.50 -2.44
CA ARG A 65 12.85 35.23 -3.52
C ARG A 65 14.17 34.71 -2.98
N VAL A 66 14.74 33.75 -3.68
CA VAL A 66 16.02 33.12 -3.38
C VAL A 66 16.94 33.18 -4.59
N HIS A 67 18.24 33.29 -4.33
CA HIS A 67 19.25 33.03 -5.35
C HIS A 67 19.37 31.52 -5.54
N ALA A 68 19.19 31.07 -6.76
CA ALA A 68 19.28 29.66 -7.15
C ALA A 68 19.95 29.57 -8.53
N PRO A 69 20.52 28.41 -8.91
CA PRO A 69 21.10 28.23 -10.23
C PRO A 69 20.00 28.03 -11.29
N TRP A 70 19.13 29.03 -11.48
CA TRP A 70 17.99 28.98 -12.40
C TRP A 70 18.36 28.55 -13.83
N PRO A 71 19.50 28.97 -14.41
CA PRO A 71 19.93 28.45 -15.70
C PRO A 71 20.19 26.92 -15.70
N ALA A 72 20.80 26.40 -14.63
CA ALA A 72 21.02 24.96 -14.48
C ALA A 72 19.69 24.20 -14.23
N ILE A 73 18.75 24.81 -13.51
CA ILE A 73 17.39 24.26 -13.31
C ILE A 73 16.65 24.19 -14.66
N ALA A 74 16.76 25.24 -15.49
CA ALA A 74 16.20 25.24 -16.84
C ALA A 74 16.77 24.11 -17.69
N ARG A 75 18.09 23.90 -17.60
CA ARG A 75 18.78 22.81 -18.28
C ARG A 75 18.30 21.44 -17.78
N TRP A 76 18.21 21.28 -16.46
CA TRP A 76 17.67 20.09 -15.82
C TRP A 76 16.25 19.76 -16.31
N MET A 77 15.36 20.75 -16.42
CA MET A 77 14.01 20.55 -16.95
C MET A 77 14.01 19.99 -18.38
N ILE A 78 14.91 20.48 -19.23
CA ILE A 78 15.06 19.99 -20.62
C ILE A 78 15.57 18.54 -20.64
N ASP A 79 16.59 18.25 -19.83
CA ASP A 79 17.27 16.96 -19.84
C ASP A 79 16.41 15.85 -19.18
N HIS A 80 15.55 16.22 -18.23
CA HIS A 80 14.76 15.27 -17.43
C HIS A 80 13.26 15.27 -17.70
N TRP A 81 12.76 16.06 -18.66
CA TRP A 81 11.33 16.11 -19.01
C TRP A 81 10.70 14.72 -19.16
N ALA A 82 11.31 13.83 -19.94
CA ALA A 82 10.80 12.48 -20.18
C ALA A 82 10.74 11.63 -18.91
N SER A 83 11.62 11.89 -17.94
CA SER A 83 11.62 11.17 -16.67
C SER A 83 10.47 11.55 -15.74
N PHE A 84 9.79 12.68 -15.94
CA PHE A 84 8.56 12.97 -15.20
C PHE A 84 7.48 11.93 -15.47
N PHE A 85 7.52 11.28 -16.63
CA PHE A 85 6.61 10.21 -17.02
C PHE A 85 7.01 8.84 -16.45
N GLU A 86 8.25 8.69 -15.96
CA GLU A 86 8.72 7.45 -15.32
C GLU A 86 8.03 7.20 -13.96
N THR A 87 7.37 8.20 -13.37
CA THR A 87 6.73 8.07 -12.04
C THR A 87 5.43 7.30 -12.03
N SER A 88 4.90 6.96 -13.21
CA SER A 88 3.79 6.04 -13.31
C SER A 88 4.18 4.60 -12.94
N ARG A 89 5.49 4.31 -12.85
CA ARG A 89 6.04 3.04 -12.37
C ARG A 89 7.28 3.29 -11.52
N TRP A 90 7.13 3.25 -10.20
CA TRP A 90 8.25 3.43 -9.27
C TRP A 90 9.41 2.46 -9.59
N PRO A 91 10.68 2.84 -9.40
CA PRO A 91 11.83 1.95 -9.66
C PRO A 91 11.90 0.74 -8.72
N ILE A 92 11.07 0.74 -7.67
CA ILE A 92 10.93 -0.33 -6.68
C ILE A 92 9.45 -0.44 -6.31
N ALA A 93 9.01 -1.64 -5.90
CA ALA A 93 7.68 -1.80 -5.31
C ALA A 93 7.58 -0.95 -4.03
N SER A 94 6.70 0.04 -4.04
CA SER A 94 6.53 0.99 -2.94
C SER A 94 5.09 1.49 -2.88
N ARG A 95 4.63 1.79 -1.66
CA ARG A 95 3.33 2.43 -1.39
C ARG A 95 3.43 3.95 -1.34
N ALA A 96 4.58 4.52 -1.72
CA ALA A 96 4.78 5.96 -1.76
C ALA A 96 3.75 6.63 -2.67
N SER A 97 3.15 7.71 -2.18
CA SER A 97 2.14 8.48 -2.90
C SER A 97 2.72 9.57 -3.80
N ASN A 98 4.01 9.90 -3.66
CA ASN A 98 4.72 10.91 -4.44
C ASN A 98 6.23 10.64 -4.43
N ALA A 99 6.98 11.34 -5.28
CA ALA A 99 8.42 11.14 -5.41
C ALA A 99 9.22 11.41 -4.12
N LEU A 100 8.85 12.40 -3.30
CA LEU A 100 9.54 12.68 -2.02
C LEU A 100 9.44 11.50 -1.05
N ARG A 101 8.26 10.89 -0.94
CA ARG A 101 8.05 9.72 -0.07
C ARG A 101 8.79 8.49 -0.59
N LEU A 102 8.83 8.30 -1.90
CA LEU A 102 9.59 7.22 -2.50
C LEU A 102 11.10 7.39 -2.27
N TRP A 103 11.60 8.61 -2.40
CA TRP A 103 12.99 8.94 -2.09
C TRP A 103 13.35 8.55 -0.65
N ARG A 104 12.52 8.92 0.33
CA ARG A 104 12.72 8.53 1.74
C ARG A 104 12.70 7.00 1.93
N ASP A 105 11.80 6.29 1.26
CA ASP A 105 11.75 4.82 1.27
C ASP A 105 13.05 4.22 0.70
N LEU A 106 13.54 4.76 -0.42
CA LEU A 106 14.83 4.36 -1.00
C LEU A 106 16.01 4.60 -0.05
N GLU A 107 16.08 5.76 0.62
CA GLU A 107 17.12 6.04 1.62
C GLU A 107 17.12 5.02 2.76
N VAL A 108 15.92 4.73 3.31
CA VAL A 108 15.77 3.72 4.36
C VAL A 108 16.22 2.35 3.87
N ARG A 109 15.87 1.95 2.65
CA ARG A 109 16.28 0.66 2.06
C ARG A 109 17.77 0.59 1.79
N VAL A 110 18.39 1.66 1.28
CA VAL A 110 19.86 1.75 1.11
C VAL A 110 20.56 1.56 2.45
N HIS A 111 20.06 2.23 3.50
CA HIS A 111 20.63 2.11 4.84
C HIS A 111 20.46 0.71 5.44
N ARG A 112 19.32 0.06 5.16
CA ARG A 112 18.97 -1.27 5.66
C ARG A 112 19.51 -2.44 4.84
N ALA A 113 20.02 -2.20 3.63
CA ALA A 113 20.59 -3.25 2.79
C ALA A 113 21.73 -3.96 3.53
N SER A 114 21.64 -5.29 3.67
CA SER A 114 22.61 -6.06 4.48
C SER A 114 23.88 -6.40 3.70
N ASP A 115 23.77 -6.67 2.40
CA ASP A 115 24.89 -6.97 1.53
C ASP A 115 25.30 -5.76 0.68
N GLU A 116 26.58 -5.73 0.31
CA GLU A 116 27.19 -4.60 -0.41
C GLU A 116 26.66 -4.46 -1.83
N GLN A 117 26.28 -5.56 -2.48
CA GLN A 117 25.77 -5.52 -3.85
C GLN A 117 24.38 -4.87 -3.88
N THR A 118 23.45 -5.34 -3.05
CA THR A 118 22.12 -4.73 -2.89
C THR A 118 22.23 -3.27 -2.47
N ARG A 119 23.14 -2.93 -1.54
CA ARG A 119 23.37 -1.54 -1.15
C ARG A 119 23.87 -0.70 -2.32
N THR A 120 24.82 -1.21 -3.10
CA THR A 120 25.36 -0.53 -4.29
C THR A 120 24.26 -0.30 -5.32
N ASP A 121 23.45 -1.32 -5.60
CA ASP A 121 22.36 -1.26 -6.57
C ASP A 121 21.27 -0.28 -6.13
N LEU A 122 20.84 -0.36 -4.87
CA LEU A 122 19.87 0.58 -4.30
C LEU A 122 20.42 2.01 -4.25
N THR A 123 21.72 2.19 -3.96
CA THR A 123 22.36 3.51 -3.96
C THR A 123 22.37 4.10 -5.37
N ALA A 124 22.67 3.27 -6.39
CA ALA A 124 22.63 3.69 -7.78
C ALA A 124 21.20 4.05 -8.22
N ILE A 125 20.21 3.26 -7.81
CA ILE A 125 18.79 3.54 -8.05
C ILE A 125 18.37 4.85 -7.38
N ALA A 126 18.69 5.01 -6.09
CA ALA A 126 18.35 6.20 -5.31
C ALA A 126 19.01 7.46 -5.92
N ALA A 127 20.29 7.39 -6.25
CA ALA A 127 21.01 8.50 -6.86
C ALA A 127 20.41 8.92 -8.22
N ARG A 128 20.06 7.95 -9.08
CA ARG A 128 19.40 8.21 -10.37
C ARG A 128 18.00 8.76 -10.18
N PHE A 129 17.25 8.25 -9.21
CA PHE A 129 15.91 8.72 -8.89
C PHE A 129 15.94 10.16 -8.39
N ARG A 130 16.81 10.48 -7.44
CA ARG A 130 16.99 11.86 -6.94
C ARG A 130 17.38 12.81 -8.06
N ASP A 131 18.29 12.41 -8.94
CA ASP A 131 18.73 13.23 -10.07
C ASP A 131 17.58 13.59 -11.02
N ARG A 132 16.65 12.66 -11.25
CA ARG A 132 15.52 12.84 -12.17
C ARG A 132 14.31 13.54 -11.56
N HIS A 133 14.09 13.36 -10.25
CA HIS A 133 12.85 13.80 -9.60
C HIS A 133 13.02 15.00 -8.68
N ARG A 134 14.22 15.26 -8.15
CA ARG A 134 14.45 16.48 -7.37
C ARG A 134 14.70 17.64 -8.32
N LEU A 135 13.98 18.74 -8.16
CA LEU A 135 14.17 19.96 -8.93
C LEU A 135 15.66 20.38 -8.89
N GLY A 136 16.30 20.48 -10.05
CA GLY A 136 17.73 20.81 -10.17
C GLY A 136 18.71 19.67 -9.84
N GLY A 137 18.22 18.46 -9.59
CA GLY A 137 19.02 17.25 -9.39
C GLY A 137 20.05 17.40 -8.27
N ARG A 138 21.32 17.13 -8.61
CA ARG A 138 22.47 17.27 -7.69
C ARG A 138 22.92 18.71 -7.50
N ASP A 139 22.60 19.59 -8.45
CA ASP A 139 23.02 20.99 -8.44
C ASP A 139 22.07 21.89 -7.62
N TRP A 140 20.97 21.33 -7.14
CA TRP A 140 20.04 22.05 -6.27
C TRP A 140 20.68 22.36 -4.91
N PRO A 141 20.76 23.65 -4.52
CA PRO A 141 21.42 24.03 -3.27
C PRO A 141 20.75 23.41 -2.03
N ALA A 142 21.55 22.88 -1.11
CA ALA A 142 21.06 22.27 0.14
C ALA A 142 20.33 23.24 1.08
N HIS A 143 20.58 24.55 0.92
CA HIS A 143 19.95 25.63 1.69
C HIS A 143 18.57 26.03 1.16
N LEU A 144 18.10 25.42 0.06
CA LEU A 144 16.76 25.60 -0.47
C LEU A 144 15.88 24.39 -0.10
N PRO A 145 14.54 24.54 -0.08
CA PRO A 145 13.64 23.42 0.15
C PRO A 145 13.89 22.31 -0.88
N SER A 146 13.87 21.06 -0.46
CA SER A 146 13.94 19.95 -1.40
C SER A 146 12.58 19.79 -2.06
N VAL A 147 12.51 20.04 -3.37
CA VAL A 147 11.28 19.92 -4.18
C VAL A 147 11.41 18.71 -5.09
N PHE A 148 10.45 17.80 -5.01
CA PHE A 148 10.37 16.58 -5.82
C PHE A 148 9.15 16.62 -6.74
N LEU A 149 9.34 16.14 -7.97
CA LEU A 149 8.35 16.12 -9.03
C LEU A 149 8.03 14.67 -9.42
N SER A 150 6.74 14.37 -9.50
CA SER A 150 6.21 13.13 -10.08
C SER A 150 4.96 13.41 -10.86
N ARG A 151 4.75 12.76 -12.01
CA ARG A 151 3.47 12.76 -12.72
C ARG A 151 2.48 11.78 -12.09
N GLU A 152 1.25 12.23 -11.92
CA GLU A 152 0.09 11.41 -11.60
C GLU A 152 -1.00 11.71 -12.64
N ALA A 153 -1.09 10.84 -13.65
CA ALA A 153 -1.96 11.05 -14.80
C ALA A 153 -1.68 12.37 -15.55
N ASP A 154 -2.62 13.31 -15.61
CA ASP A 154 -2.41 14.60 -16.30
C ASP A 154 -1.87 15.69 -15.38
N ASP A 155 -1.59 15.36 -14.11
CA ASP A 155 -1.06 16.29 -13.12
C ASP A 155 0.40 15.99 -12.81
N ILE A 156 1.13 17.03 -12.43
CA ILE A 156 2.43 16.96 -11.78
C ILE A 156 2.20 17.19 -10.29
N VAL A 157 2.50 16.17 -9.50
CA VAL A 157 2.58 16.23 -8.05
C VAL A 157 3.92 16.86 -7.68
N VAL A 158 3.85 18.02 -7.03
CA VAL A 158 5.01 18.74 -6.49
C VAL A 158 5.01 18.53 -4.98
N ALA A 159 5.95 17.73 -4.48
CA ALA A 159 6.11 17.46 -3.06
C ALA A 159 7.38 18.16 -2.54
N TRP A 160 7.31 18.77 -1.36
CA TRP A 160 8.45 19.49 -0.80
C TRP A 160 8.64 19.25 0.69
N THR A 161 9.88 19.42 1.14
CA THR A 161 10.28 19.42 2.55
C THR A 161 11.19 20.63 2.80
N GLY A 162 11.38 20.99 4.08
CA GLY A 162 12.34 22.02 4.48
C GLY A 162 13.77 21.74 3.99
N PRO A 163 14.68 22.74 4.09
CA PRO A 163 16.06 22.60 3.63
C PRO A 163 16.82 21.53 4.41
N GLU A 164 17.78 20.89 3.74
CA GLU A 164 18.56 19.79 4.32
C GLU A 164 19.58 20.28 5.37
N ASP A 165 20.07 21.52 5.21
CA ASP A 165 21.12 22.09 6.07
C ASP A 165 20.60 22.85 7.30
N GLY A 166 19.29 23.13 7.36
CA GLY A 166 18.65 23.88 8.44
C GLY A 166 19.07 25.35 8.58
N GLN A 167 19.87 25.91 7.67
CA GLN A 167 20.40 27.28 7.82
C GLN A 167 19.36 28.37 7.64
N ARG A 168 18.36 28.12 6.77
CA ARG A 168 17.26 29.06 6.51
C ARG A 168 15.95 28.48 7.02
N ARG A 169 15.18 29.30 7.72
CA ARG A 169 13.81 28.95 8.12
C ARG A 169 12.85 29.35 7.02
N PHE A 170 12.48 28.38 6.18
CA PHE A 170 11.38 28.53 5.24
C PHE A 170 10.04 28.51 5.97
N LEU A 171 9.09 29.29 5.45
CA LEU A 171 7.73 29.39 5.99
C LEU A 171 6.85 28.25 5.50
N ALA A 172 7.14 27.70 4.31
CA ALA A 172 6.54 26.47 3.84
C ALA A 172 7.09 25.30 4.66
N GLY A 173 6.21 24.63 5.41
CA GLY A 173 6.52 23.34 6.03
C GLY A 173 6.63 22.24 4.97
N GLU A 174 6.68 20.98 5.39
CA GLU A 174 6.50 19.85 4.46
C GLU A 174 5.08 19.89 3.86
N GLY A 175 4.97 19.64 2.55
CA GLY A 175 3.69 19.65 1.87
C GLY A 175 3.75 19.04 0.48
N GLU A 176 2.59 19.00 -0.17
CA GLU A 176 2.43 18.61 -1.56
C GLU A 176 1.35 19.46 -2.21
N GLY A 177 1.46 19.65 -3.53
CA GLY A 177 0.48 20.32 -4.38
C GLY A 177 0.40 19.63 -5.74
N ARG A 178 -0.63 19.95 -6.51
CA ARG A 178 -0.85 19.37 -7.85
C ARG A 178 -1.04 20.48 -8.87
N VAL A 179 -0.40 20.32 -10.02
CA VAL A 179 -0.46 21.29 -11.12
C VAL A 179 -0.72 20.51 -12.39
N SER A 180 -1.59 20.98 -13.29
CA SER A 180 -1.80 20.26 -14.55
C SER A 180 -0.50 20.26 -15.38
N ILE A 181 -0.27 19.21 -16.18
CA ILE A 181 0.93 19.10 -17.02
C ILE A 181 1.06 20.27 -18.01
N VAL A 182 -0.06 20.82 -18.47
CA VAL A 182 -0.10 21.98 -19.37
C VAL A 182 0.39 23.24 -18.65
N GLU A 183 -0.04 23.46 -17.41
CA GLU A 183 0.42 24.58 -16.58
C GLU A 183 1.89 24.42 -16.20
N TRP A 184 2.31 23.19 -15.87
CA TRP A 184 3.71 22.89 -15.62
C TRP A 184 4.58 23.23 -16.83
N ALA A 185 4.17 22.79 -18.02
CA ALA A 185 4.89 23.04 -19.26
C ALA A 185 5.00 24.54 -19.57
N LYS A 186 3.93 25.31 -19.39
CA LYS A 186 3.95 26.78 -19.54
C LYS A 186 4.95 27.44 -18.58
N ALA A 187 4.95 27.03 -17.32
CA ALA A 187 5.88 27.56 -16.32
C ALA A 187 7.34 27.18 -16.63
N ALA A 188 7.58 25.94 -17.05
CA ALA A 188 8.89 25.47 -17.47
C ALA A 188 9.39 26.21 -18.72
N GLU A 189 8.51 26.46 -19.70
CA GLU A 189 8.83 27.22 -20.91
C GLU A 189 9.27 28.66 -20.58
N GLN A 190 8.63 29.31 -19.61
CA GLN A 190 9.03 30.65 -19.16
C GLN A 190 10.45 30.66 -18.58
N ILE A 191 10.79 29.69 -17.72
CA ILE A 191 12.15 29.57 -17.17
C ILE A 191 13.16 29.28 -18.27
N VAL A 192 12.86 28.33 -19.15
CA VAL A 192 13.75 27.95 -20.25
C VAL A 192 13.99 29.13 -21.18
N ALA A 193 12.95 29.87 -21.55
CA ALA A 193 13.07 31.06 -22.38
C ALA A 193 13.93 32.13 -21.70
N TRP A 194 13.72 32.38 -20.41
CA TRP A 194 14.53 33.33 -19.64
C TRP A 194 16.01 32.91 -19.53
N ALA A 195 16.27 31.61 -19.34
CA ALA A 195 17.62 31.05 -19.19
C ALA A 195 18.38 30.89 -20.50
N THR A 196 17.68 30.96 -21.64
CA THR A 196 18.27 30.68 -22.96
C THR A 196 19.36 31.69 -23.28
N GLY A 197 20.58 31.20 -23.54
CA GLY A 197 21.75 32.02 -23.85
C GLY A 197 22.45 32.65 -22.64
N ARG A 198 21.95 32.43 -21.42
CA ARG A 198 22.64 32.80 -20.17
C ARG A 198 23.73 31.77 -19.81
N PRO A 199 24.80 32.14 -19.10
CA PRO A 199 25.82 31.20 -18.63
C PRO A 199 25.20 30.06 -17.81
N GLY A 200 25.56 28.81 -18.13
CA GLY A 200 24.99 27.61 -17.49
C GLY A 200 23.56 27.27 -17.92
N GLY A 201 22.93 28.10 -18.74
CA GLY A 201 21.61 27.85 -19.32
C GLY A 201 21.66 27.07 -20.64
N PRO A 202 20.48 26.69 -21.17
CA PRO A 202 20.41 26.03 -22.46
C PRO A 202 20.77 26.98 -23.62
N THR A 203 21.31 26.41 -24.69
CA THR A 203 21.43 27.11 -25.97
C THR A 203 20.05 27.29 -26.62
N ALA A 204 19.93 28.27 -27.52
CA ALA A 204 18.68 28.46 -28.28
C ALA A 204 18.28 27.21 -29.07
N GLN A 205 19.27 26.44 -29.58
CA GLN A 205 19.02 25.20 -30.31
C GLN A 205 18.47 24.10 -29.40
N GLU A 206 18.96 23.99 -28.17
CA GLU A 206 18.47 23.02 -27.18
C GLU A 206 17.06 23.37 -26.69
N ALA A 207 16.81 24.64 -26.37
CA ALA A 207 15.49 25.12 -26.00
C ALA A 207 14.46 24.87 -27.12
N GLU A 208 14.84 25.09 -28.38
CA GLU A 208 13.98 24.82 -29.55
C GLU A 208 13.77 23.31 -29.79
N ARG A 209 14.80 22.48 -29.56
CA ARG A 209 14.65 21.02 -29.63
C ARG A 209 13.69 20.51 -28.56
N TRP A 210 13.77 21.04 -27.35
CA TRP A 210 12.88 20.69 -26.26
C TRP A 210 11.43 21.14 -26.52
N ARG A 211 11.22 22.39 -26.96
CA ARG A 211 9.88 22.87 -27.36
C ARG A 211 9.25 22.03 -28.48
N ARG A 212 10.06 21.56 -29.43
CA ARG A 212 9.59 20.59 -30.44
C ARG A 212 9.16 19.27 -29.82
N ARG A 213 9.93 18.68 -28.89
CA ARG A 213 9.49 17.46 -28.17
C ARG A 213 8.19 17.65 -27.38
N LEU A 214 7.89 18.85 -26.90
CA LEU A 214 6.61 19.11 -26.23
C LEU A 214 5.43 19.10 -27.21
N THR A 215 5.68 19.31 -28.50
CA THR A 215 4.64 19.56 -29.52
C THR A 215 4.62 18.53 -30.65
N ASP A 216 5.66 17.70 -30.80
CA ASP A 216 5.79 16.72 -31.87
C ASP A 216 5.37 15.30 -31.47
N ARG A 217 5.00 14.50 -32.48
CA ARG A 217 4.49 13.14 -32.29
C ARG A 217 5.52 12.19 -31.65
N ASP A 218 6.81 12.42 -31.85
CA ASP A 218 7.87 11.59 -31.23
C ASP A 218 7.98 11.86 -29.72
N GLY A 219 7.76 13.10 -29.30
CA GLY A 219 7.56 13.47 -27.91
C GLY A 219 6.37 12.76 -27.27
N ALA A 220 5.25 12.67 -27.98
CA ALA A 220 4.07 11.93 -27.53
C ALA A 220 4.37 10.43 -27.36
N ARG A 221 5.05 9.81 -28.34
CA ARG A 221 5.47 8.39 -28.25
C ARG A 221 6.40 8.15 -27.06
N THR A 222 7.34 9.08 -26.83
CA THR A 222 8.24 9.04 -25.68
C THR A 222 7.44 9.08 -24.37
N ALA A 223 6.51 10.04 -24.25
CA ALA A 223 5.64 10.16 -23.08
C ALA A 223 4.81 8.90 -22.81
N ILE A 224 4.17 8.33 -23.84
CA ILE A 224 3.35 7.10 -23.72
C ILE A 224 4.20 5.90 -23.31
N ARG A 225 5.40 5.74 -23.88
CA ARG A 225 6.32 4.66 -23.50
C ARG A 225 6.73 4.77 -22.03
N HIS A 226 7.09 5.97 -21.58
CA HIS A 226 7.46 6.19 -20.19
C HIS A 226 6.28 5.99 -19.25
N GLU A 227 5.07 6.42 -19.64
CA GLU A 227 3.83 6.16 -18.90
C GLU A 227 3.60 4.65 -18.75
N ALA A 228 3.83 3.85 -19.79
CA ALA A 228 3.77 2.39 -19.72
C ALA A 228 4.85 1.75 -18.82
N GLY A 229 5.87 2.52 -18.43
CA GLY A 229 6.98 2.06 -17.60
C GLY A 229 7.85 0.98 -18.25
N LEU A 230 7.87 0.91 -19.59
CA LEU A 230 8.63 -0.08 -20.35
C LEU A 230 9.94 0.51 -20.89
N PRO A 231 11.06 -0.24 -20.83
CA PRO A 231 12.29 0.14 -21.52
C PRO A 231 12.08 0.24 -23.04
N GLU A 232 12.81 1.14 -23.69
CA GLU A 232 12.77 1.33 -25.15
C GLU A 232 13.05 0.03 -25.92
N ALA A 233 14.10 -0.70 -25.54
CA ALA A 233 14.44 -1.98 -26.15
C ALA A 233 13.31 -3.02 -26.01
N THR A 234 12.58 -3.03 -24.89
CA THR A 234 11.43 -3.92 -24.69
C THR A 234 10.28 -3.54 -25.62
N VAL A 235 9.97 -2.25 -25.77
CA VAL A 235 8.93 -1.80 -26.71
C VAL A 235 9.32 -2.15 -28.15
N GLU A 236 10.56 -1.90 -28.56
CA GLU A 236 11.05 -2.25 -29.89
C GLU A 236 10.94 -3.76 -30.18
N ALA A 237 11.31 -4.60 -29.21
CA ALA A 237 11.16 -6.05 -29.32
C ALA A 237 9.68 -6.46 -29.49
N LEU A 238 8.78 -5.89 -28.68
CA LEU A 238 7.34 -6.16 -28.76
C LEU A 238 6.73 -5.72 -30.10
N LEU A 239 7.11 -4.55 -30.61
CA LEU A 239 6.68 -4.05 -31.93
C LEU A 239 7.19 -4.96 -33.06
N ALA A 240 8.46 -5.36 -33.01
CA ALA A 240 9.04 -6.25 -34.01
C ALA A 240 8.36 -7.62 -34.02
N ARG A 241 8.03 -8.16 -32.85
CA ARG A 241 7.33 -9.45 -32.69
C ARG A 241 5.89 -9.41 -33.20
N THR A 242 5.18 -8.29 -32.97
CA THR A 242 3.77 -8.14 -33.36
C THR A 242 3.57 -7.61 -34.77
N GLN A 243 4.61 -7.01 -35.37
CA GLN A 243 4.54 -6.28 -36.64
C GLN A 243 3.53 -5.13 -36.63
N LEU A 244 3.20 -4.60 -35.45
CA LEU A 244 2.35 -3.43 -35.29
C LEU A 244 3.20 -2.16 -35.28
N ASP A 245 2.60 -1.05 -35.70
CA ASP A 245 3.15 0.26 -35.38
C ASP A 245 2.88 0.63 -33.91
N PHE A 246 3.54 1.70 -33.44
CA PHE A 246 3.48 2.14 -32.05
C PHE A 246 2.05 2.47 -31.61
N GLU A 247 1.32 3.19 -32.48
CA GLU A 247 -0.06 3.63 -32.28
C GLU A 247 -1.01 2.44 -32.11
N SER A 248 -0.92 1.46 -33.00
CA SER A 248 -1.76 0.25 -32.96
C SER A 248 -1.39 -0.66 -31.80
N PHE A 249 -0.11 -0.74 -31.44
CA PHE A 249 0.34 -1.55 -30.31
C PHE A 249 -0.24 -1.03 -28.99
N PHE A 250 -0.10 0.27 -28.74
CA PHE A 250 -0.60 0.93 -27.53
C PHE A 250 -2.08 1.33 -27.61
N ALA A 251 -2.78 1.06 -28.71
CA ALA A 251 -4.16 1.49 -28.93
C ALA A 251 -4.35 3.01 -28.68
N VAL A 252 -3.43 3.81 -29.22
CA VAL A 252 -3.42 5.28 -29.09
C VAL A 252 -4.36 5.88 -30.13
N ALA A 253 -5.21 6.83 -29.72
CA ALA A 253 -6.02 7.59 -30.66
C ALA A 253 -5.12 8.41 -31.62
N PRO A 254 -5.39 8.46 -32.94
CA PRO A 254 -4.50 9.11 -33.90
C PRO A 254 -4.19 10.59 -33.63
N ASP A 255 -5.16 11.31 -33.07
CA ASP A 255 -5.12 12.73 -32.71
C ASP A 255 -4.44 12.98 -31.35
N ALA A 256 -4.39 11.98 -30.47
CA ALA A 256 -3.71 12.12 -29.18
C ALA A 256 -2.21 12.39 -29.35
N LEU A 257 -1.59 11.87 -30.41
CA LEU A 257 -0.19 12.14 -30.70
C LEU A 257 0.09 13.58 -31.16
N ASP A 258 -0.92 14.31 -31.63
CA ASP A 258 -0.78 15.71 -32.03
C ASP A 258 -0.66 16.65 -30.81
N GLN A 259 -0.88 16.13 -29.60
CA GLN A 259 -0.63 16.83 -28.33
C GLN A 259 0.86 16.87 -27.93
N GLY A 260 1.71 16.17 -28.68
CA GLY A 260 3.13 16.07 -28.42
C GLY A 260 3.47 15.46 -27.06
N GLY A 261 4.60 15.85 -26.48
CA GLY A 261 5.01 15.40 -25.14
C GLY A 261 4.01 15.71 -24.02
N LEU A 262 3.01 16.56 -24.25
CA LEU A 262 1.93 16.85 -23.30
C LEU A 262 0.74 15.89 -23.43
N VAL A 263 0.86 14.86 -24.26
CA VAL A 263 -0.17 13.82 -24.44
C VAL A 263 -0.68 13.31 -23.09
N SER A 264 -2.00 13.25 -22.99
CA SER A 264 -2.66 12.77 -21.79
C SER A 264 -2.19 11.35 -21.45
N ALA A 265 -1.98 11.07 -20.16
CA ALA A 265 -1.73 9.70 -19.70
C ALA A 265 -2.88 8.76 -20.12
N PHE A 266 -4.09 9.32 -20.31
CA PHE A 266 -5.29 8.60 -20.71
C PHE A 266 -5.42 8.35 -22.23
N ALA A 267 -4.39 8.67 -23.02
CA ALA A 267 -4.40 8.43 -24.46
C ALA A 267 -4.34 6.93 -24.86
N SER A 268 -3.96 6.04 -23.93
CA SER A 268 -3.74 4.62 -24.21
C SER A 268 -4.17 3.72 -23.04
N PRO A 269 -5.20 2.86 -23.19
CA PRO A 269 -5.56 1.91 -22.15
C PRO A 269 -4.46 0.86 -21.92
N VAL A 270 -3.70 0.51 -22.97
CA VAL A 270 -2.60 -0.45 -22.90
C VAL A 270 -1.44 0.11 -22.07
N ALA A 271 -1.02 1.35 -22.33
CA ALA A 271 0.04 1.99 -21.55
C ALA A 271 -0.37 2.13 -20.08
N LEU A 272 -1.62 2.55 -19.84
CA LEU A 272 -2.17 2.64 -18.49
C LEU A 272 -2.23 1.29 -17.77
N ALA A 273 -2.54 0.19 -18.46
CA ALA A 273 -2.49 -1.13 -17.85
C ALA A 273 -1.05 -1.56 -17.54
N PHE A 274 -0.14 -1.38 -18.50
CA PHE A 274 1.27 -1.75 -18.34
C PHE A 274 1.97 -1.03 -17.20
N ARG A 275 1.64 0.25 -16.95
CA ARG A 275 2.24 1.02 -15.83
C ARG A 275 2.04 0.36 -14.47
N SER A 276 0.91 -0.33 -14.30
CA SER A 276 0.52 -0.99 -13.05
C SER A 276 1.08 -2.43 -12.93
N THR A 277 1.83 -2.90 -13.94
CA THR A 277 2.41 -4.24 -13.94
C THR A 277 3.78 -4.28 -13.28
N GLY A 278 4.12 -5.42 -12.67
CA GLY A 278 5.46 -5.66 -12.14
C GLY A 278 6.51 -5.91 -13.24
N PRO A 279 7.80 -5.59 -13.00
CA PRO A 279 8.88 -5.81 -13.97
C PRO A 279 9.16 -7.29 -14.20
N GLY A 280 8.52 -8.17 -13.43
CA GLY A 280 8.59 -9.63 -13.59
C GLY A 280 7.70 -10.19 -14.70
N LEU A 281 6.80 -9.40 -15.30
CA LEU A 281 6.08 -9.86 -16.49
C LEU A 281 7.02 -9.96 -17.69
N ASP A 282 7.08 -11.15 -18.27
CA ASP A 282 7.80 -11.38 -19.52
C ASP A 282 7.06 -10.77 -20.73
N GLU A 283 7.73 -10.76 -21.87
CA GLU A 283 7.17 -10.23 -23.11
C GLU A 283 5.88 -10.94 -23.52
N ASP A 284 5.80 -12.26 -23.32
CA ASP A 284 4.63 -13.05 -23.70
C ASP A 284 3.40 -12.66 -22.88
N SER A 285 3.59 -12.40 -21.59
CA SER A 285 2.56 -11.91 -20.68
C SER A 285 2.09 -10.51 -21.04
N LEU A 286 3.02 -9.61 -21.41
CA LEU A 286 2.69 -8.28 -21.90
C LEU A 286 1.90 -8.35 -23.22
N LEU A 287 2.27 -9.25 -24.13
CA LEU A 287 1.54 -9.46 -25.38
C LEU A 287 0.15 -10.03 -25.15
N ALA A 288 0.00 -10.99 -24.24
CA ALA A 288 -1.31 -11.54 -23.86
C ALA A 288 -2.22 -10.47 -23.26
N LEU A 289 -1.69 -9.65 -22.34
CA LEU A 289 -2.42 -8.54 -21.75
C LEU A 289 -2.79 -7.48 -22.80
N ARG A 290 -1.87 -7.12 -23.70
CA ARG A 290 -2.16 -6.19 -24.80
C ARG A 290 -3.26 -6.74 -25.72
N ALA A 291 -3.18 -8.00 -26.11
CA ALA A 291 -4.18 -8.63 -26.98
C ALA A 291 -5.56 -8.58 -26.32
N LEU A 292 -5.63 -8.97 -25.04
CA LEU A 292 -6.86 -8.91 -24.24
C LEU A 292 -7.50 -7.51 -24.24
N ILE A 293 -6.68 -6.47 -24.06
CA ILE A 293 -7.16 -5.07 -23.97
C ILE A 293 -7.52 -4.52 -25.35
N ALA A 294 -6.62 -4.66 -26.33
CA ALA A 294 -6.77 -4.03 -27.64
C ALA A 294 -7.85 -4.70 -28.51
N GLU A 295 -8.16 -5.96 -28.27
CA GLU A 295 -9.16 -6.71 -29.04
C GLU A 295 -10.57 -6.62 -28.44
N GLU A 296 -10.72 -6.07 -27.23
CA GLU A 296 -12.05 -5.96 -26.61
C GLU A 296 -12.88 -4.85 -27.28
N PRO A 297 -14.00 -5.21 -27.95
CA PRO A 297 -14.77 -4.25 -28.73
C PRO A 297 -15.46 -3.21 -27.86
N VAL A 298 -15.67 -2.02 -28.43
CA VAL A 298 -16.48 -0.97 -27.79
C VAL A 298 -17.89 -1.50 -27.48
N ASN A 299 -18.25 -1.47 -26.19
CA ASN A 299 -19.56 -1.90 -25.71
C ASN A 299 -20.36 -0.69 -25.22
N ALA A 300 -21.07 -0.05 -26.15
CA ALA A 300 -21.86 1.16 -25.87
C ALA A 300 -22.95 0.92 -24.81
N ARG A 301 -23.49 -0.30 -24.70
CA ARG A 301 -24.47 -0.64 -23.66
C ARG A 301 -23.81 -0.61 -22.29
N ALA A 302 -22.64 -1.21 -22.15
CA ALA A 302 -21.91 -1.22 -20.90
C ALA A 302 -21.47 0.17 -20.45
N GLN A 303 -20.98 1.00 -21.39
CA GLN A 303 -20.66 2.39 -21.11
C GLN A 303 -21.87 3.18 -20.59
N ARG A 304 -23.04 3.05 -21.24
CA ARG A 304 -24.28 3.70 -20.78
C ARG A 304 -24.70 3.22 -19.39
N ASN A 305 -24.62 1.91 -19.14
CA ASN A 305 -24.98 1.35 -17.83
C ASN A 305 -24.04 1.85 -16.72
N LEU A 306 -22.73 1.87 -16.96
CA LEU A 306 -21.76 2.42 -16.01
C LEU A 306 -21.99 3.91 -15.77
N ALA A 307 -22.24 4.70 -16.82
CA ALA A 307 -22.57 6.11 -16.70
C ALA A 307 -23.83 6.33 -15.84
N ALA A 308 -24.89 5.55 -16.08
CA ALA A 308 -26.13 5.64 -15.31
C ALA A 308 -25.96 5.30 -13.81
N VAL A 309 -25.03 4.40 -13.47
CA VAL A 309 -24.66 4.16 -12.06
C VAL A 309 -23.92 5.36 -11.51
N ARG A 310 -22.91 5.86 -12.23
CA ARG A 310 -22.07 6.98 -11.81
C ARG A 310 -22.83 8.27 -11.59
N GLU A 311 -23.83 8.58 -12.43
CA GLU A 311 -24.72 9.73 -12.25
C GLU A 311 -25.46 9.71 -10.90
N ARG A 312 -25.58 8.53 -10.27
CA ARG A 312 -26.19 8.35 -8.94
C ARG A 312 -25.16 8.23 -7.83
N LEU A 313 -23.87 8.14 -8.15
CA LEU A 313 -22.80 8.17 -7.17
C LEU A 313 -22.45 9.63 -6.94
N ASP A 314 -22.85 10.16 -5.78
CA ASP A 314 -22.28 11.42 -5.31
C ASP A 314 -20.76 11.25 -5.25
N SER A 315 -20.01 12.20 -5.81
CA SER A 315 -18.57 12.24 -5.61
C SER A 315 -18.31 12.28 -4.11
N PRO A 316 -17.59 11.30 -3.53
CA PRO A 316 -17.29 11.34 -2.12
C PRO A 316 -16.50 12.64 -1.82
N PRO A 317 -16.70 13.27 -0.66
CA PRO A 317 -15.89 14.42 -0.28
C PRO A 317 -14.41 14.03 -0.33
N VAL A 318 -13.60 14.82 -1.05
CA VAL A 318 -12.14 14.59 -1.20
C VAL A 318 -11.43 14.54 0.16
N ALA A 319 -12.02 15.15 1.19
CA ALA A 319 -11.50 15.15 2.56
C ALA A 319 -11.61 13.80 3.29
N LEU A 320 -12.40 12.84 2.79
CA LEU A 320 -12.51 11.52 3.42
C LEU A 320 -11.25 10.69 3.15
N PRO A 321 -10.77 9.91 4.12
CA PRO A 321 -9.77 8.87 3.87
C PRO A 321 -10.19 7.92 2.73
N ASP A 322 -9.23 7.44 1.94
CA ASP A 322 -9.48 6.62 0.74
C ASP A 322 -10.44 5.43 0.99
N PHE A 323 -10.29 4.76 2.13
CA PHE A 323 -11.13 3.61 2.49
C PHE A 323 -12.57 4.03 2.85
N GLU A 324 -12.76 5.18 3.51
CA GLU A 324 -14.11 5.69 3.84
C GLU A 324 -14.86 6.11 2.59
N GLN A 325 -14.14 6.67 1.61
CA GLN A 325 -14.69 6.85 0.27
C GLN A 325 -15.21 5.49 -0.22
N GLY A 326 -14.35 4.46 -0.30
CA GLY A 326 -14.73 3.13 -0.80
C GLY A 326 -16.02 2.58 -0.19
N TYR A 327 -16.14 2.65 1.15
CA TYR A 327 -17.34 2.25 1.88
C TYR A 327 -18.59 3.07 1.52
N ALA A 328 -18.47 4.39 1.45
CA ALA A 328 -19.59 5.27 1.09
C ALA A 328 -20.12 4.98 -0.33
N MET A 329 -19.22 4.76 -1.29
CA MET A 329 -19.62 4.43 -2.66
C MET A 329 -20.26 3.06 -2.76
N ALA A 330 -19.70 2.03 -2.11
CA ALA A 330 -20.28 0.69 -2.08
C ALA A 330 -21.71 0.71 -1.53
N THR A 331 -21.93 1.46 -0.44
CA THR A 331 -23.27 1.64 0.14
C THR A 331 -24.24 2.27 -0.87
N THR A 332 -23.80 3.26 -1.64
CA THR A 332 -24.62 3.92 -2.65
C THR A 332 -24.95 2.98 -3.81
N VAL A 333 -23.97 2.20 -4.31
CA VAL A 333 -24.19 1.15 -5.31
C VAL A 333 -25.20 0.11 -4.81
N ARG A 334 -25.11 -0.32 -3.55
CA ARG A 334 -26.04 -1.31 -2.97
C ARG A 334 -27.46 -0.77 -2.85
N ARG A 335 -27.64 0.50 -2.49
CA ARG A 335 -28.95 1.17 -2.52
C ARG A 335 -29.51 1.26 -3.94
N TRP A 336 -28.66 1.61 -4.91
CA TRP A 336 -29.04 1.65 -6.33
C TRP A 336 -29.56 0.29 -6.83
N LEU A 337 -28.91 -0.80 -6.39
CA LEU A 337 -29.32 -2.17 -6.70
C LEU A 337 -30.60 -2.63 -5.99
N GLY A 338 -31.12 -1.86 -5.03
CA GLY A 338 -32.20 -2.29 -4.15
C GLY A 338 -31.80 -3.46 -3.24
N LYS A 339 -30.49 -3.62 -2.98
CA LYS A 339 -29.91 -4.71 -2.18
C LYS A 339 -28.99 -4.14 -1.11
N PRO A 340 -29.49 -3.37 -0.13
CA PRO A 340 -28.66 -2.76 0.91
C PRO A 340 -27.91 -3.81 1.73
N ASP A 341 -28.55 -4.93 2.09
CA ASP A 341 -27.96 -5.93 3.01
C ASP A 341 -27.98 -7.37 2.46
N HIS A 342 -28.45 -7.59 1.23
CA HIS A 342 -28.54 -8.93 0.63
C HIS A 342 -27.23 -9.41 -0.04
N PRO A 343 -26.97 -10.73 -0.09
CA PRO A 343 -25.90 -11.28 -0.91
C PRO A 343 -25.95 -10.79 -2.36
N LEU A 344 -24.79 -10.52 -2.93
CA LEU A 344 -24.63 -10.02 -4.28
C LEU A 344 -23.91 -11.04 -5.16
N ASP A 345 -24.47 -11.33 -6.32
CA ASP A 345 -23.74 -12.00 -7.41
C ASP A 345 -23.02 -10.93 -8.24
N ILE A 346 -21.74 -10.73 -7.93
CA ILE A 346 -20.92 -9.69 -8.56
C ILE A 346 -20.66 -9.96 -10.04
N GLU A 347 -20.55 -11.22 -10.45
CA GLU A 347 -20.31 -11.60 -11.84
C GLU A 347 -21.58 -11.40 -12.66
N ALA A 348 -22.76 -11.74 -12.13
CA ALA A 348 -24.03 -11.40 -12.78
C ALA A 348 -24.27 -9.88 -12.82
N LEU A 349 -23.88 -9.13 -11.77
CA LEU A 349 -23.93 -7.67 -11.79
C LEU A 349 -23.11 -7.10 -12.94
N LEU A 350 -21.84 -7.51 -13.08
CA LEU A 350 -20.98 -7.08 -14.19
C LEU A 350 -21.58 -7.50 -15.55
N THR A 351 -21.80 -8.79 -15.76
CA THR A 351 -22.12 -9.34 -17.08
C THR A 351 -23.55 -9.09 -17.54
N ARG A 352 -24.55 -9.21 -16.64
CA ARG A 352 -25.97 -9.14 -17.02
C ARG A 352 -26.55 -7.74 -16.82
N THR A 353 -26.26 -7.11 -15.68
CA THR A 353 -26.81 -5.80 -15.36
C THR A 353 -26.01 -4.68 -16.01
N LEU A 354 -24.69 -4.68 -15.81
CA LEU A 354 -23.81 -3.65 -16.37
C LEU A 354 -23.36 -3.96 -17.79
N SER A 355 -23.52 -5.20 -18.27
CA SER A 355 -23.05 -5.64 -19.59
C SER A 355 -21.52 -5.53 -19.78
N VAL A 356 -20.77 -5.49 -18.67
CA VAL A 356 -19.31 -5.48 -18.64
C VAL A 356 -18.83 -6.94 -18.74
N PRO A 357 -18.09 -7.32 -19.80
CA PRO A 357 -17.48 -8.64 -19.91
C PRO A 357 -16.47 -8.88 -18.79
N VAL A 358 -16.43 -10.13 -18.35
CA VAL A 358 -15.41 -10.66 -17.45
C VAL A 358 -14.57 -11.64 -18.25
N ARG A 359 -13.24 -11.45 -18.27
CA ARG A 359 -12.29 -12.34 -18.95
C ARG A 359 -11.36 -13.00 -17.95
N ASP A 360 -10.90 -14.18 -18.31
CA ASP A 360 -9.86 -14.88 -17.59
C ASP A 360 -8.56 -14.77 -18.39
N ILE A 361 -7.45 -14.52 -17.70
CA ILE A 361 -6.11 -14.52 -18.27
C ILE A 361 -5.19 -15.31 -17.34
N ALA A 362 -4.23 -16.03 -17.90
CA ALA A 362 -3.18 -16.69 -17.11
C ALA A 362 -1.91 -15.84 -17.21
N LEU A 363 -1.56 -15.15 -16.14
CA LEU A 363 -0.30 -14.41 -16.03
C LEU A 363 0.59 -15.06 -14.96
N PRO A 364 1.88 -15.32 -15.24
CA PRO A 364 2.77 -16.03 -14.32
C PRO A 364 3.03 -15.24 -13.02
N ASP A 365 2.86 -13.93 -13.04
CA ASP A 365 2.97 -13.08 -11.87
C ASP A 365 1.75 -13.26 -10.94
N ALA A 366 1.96 -13.98 -9.84
CA ALA A 366 0.92 -14.27 -8.86
C ALA A 366 0.49 -13.05 -8.02
N ASP A 367 1.22 -11.94 -8.08
CA ASP A 367 0.88 -10.68 -7.41
C ASP A 367 -0.09 -9.83 -8.26
N VAL A 368 -0.25 -10.14 -9.56
CA VAL A 368 -1.28 -9.54 -10.40
C VAL A 368 -2.59 -10.29 -10.20
N GLU A 369 -3.55 -9.71 -9.48
CA GLU A 369 -4.82 -10.39 -9.17
C GLU A 369 -5.84 -10.30 -10.32
N GLY A 370 -5.82 -9.19 -11.05
CA GLY A 370 -6.77 -8.87 -12.11
C GLY A 370 -6.56 -7.46 -12.62
N GLY A 371 -7.55 -6.94 -13.33
CA GLY A 371 -7.53 -5.56 -13.78
C GLY A 371 -8.80 -5.17 -14.52
N CYS A 372 -8.85 -3.90 -14.89
CA CYS A 372 -9.94 -3.37 -15.69
C CYS A 372 -9.44 -2.35 -16.71
N VAL A 373 -10.19 -2.27 -17.80
CA VAL A 373 -9.95 -1.30 -18.86
C VAL A 373 -11.26 -0.69 -19.32
N CYS A 374 -11.23 0.55 -19.78
CA CYS A 374 -12.33 1.20 -20.44
C CYS A 374 -11.83 2.43 -21.18
N GLY A 375 -12.07 2.55 -22.47
CA GLY A 375 -11.66 3.72 -23.27
C GLY A 375 -12.67 4.05 -24.35
N ASP A 376 -12.34 5.04 -25.16
CA ASP A 376 -13.17 5.42 -26.31
C ASP A 376 -13.05 4.38 -27.44
N ALA A 377 -11.86 3.82 -27.61
CA ALA A 377 -11.56 2.75 -28.57
C ALA A 377 -11.69 1.32 -27.99
N THR A 378 -11.86 1.18 -26.67
CA THR A 378 -11.88 -0.11 -25.97
C THR A 378 -13.08 -0.19 -25.03
N GLY A 379 -13.91 -1.23 -25.16
CA GLY A 379 -15.06 -1.40 -24.26
C GLY A 379 -14.66 -1.53 -22.79
N PRO A 380 -15.54 -1.17 -21.83
CA PRO A 380 -15.31 -1.50 -20.43
C PRO A 380 -15.20 -3.01 -20.26
N MET A 381 -14.19 -3.47 -19.54
CA MET A 381 -13.94 -4.89 -19.26
C MET A 381 -13.29 -5.04 -17.89
N VAL A 382 -13.57 -6.17 -17.25
CA VAL A 382 -12.80 -6.68 -16.10
C VAL A 382 -12.13 -7.98 -16.51
N PHE A 383 -10.91 -8.21 -16.05
CA PHE A 383 -10.26 -9.51 -16.18
C PHE A 383 -9.68 -9.98 -14.85
N VAL A 384 -9.56 -11.30 -14.71
CA VAL A 384 -9.03 -11.97 -13.52
C VAL A 384 -7.84 -12.83 -13.93
N ASN A 385 -6.74 -12.71 -13.18
CA ASN A 385 -5.61 -13.61 -13.37
C ASN A 385 -5.90 -14.96 -12.70
N THR A 386 -6.06 -16.02 -13.48
CA THR A 386 -6.37 -17.37 -12.96
C THR A 386 -5.20 -18.02 -12.23
N GLU A 387 -3.98 -17.51 -12.43
CA GLU A 387 -2.79 -17.99 -11.74
C GLU A 387 -2.53 -17.25 -10.42
N ALA A 388 -3.21 -16.13 -10.18
CA ALA A 388 -3.11 -15.40 -8.92
C ALA A 388 -3.75 -16.17 -7.77
N ARG A 389 -3.24 -15.92 -6.55
CA ARG A 389 -3.77 -16.52 -5.32
C ARG A 389 -5.28 -16.32 -5.17
N MET A 390 -5.75 -15.09 -5.41
CA MET A 390 -7.17 -14.75 -5.29
C MET A 390 -8.00 -15.33 -6.45
N GLY A 391 -7.47 -15.32 -7.67
CA GLY A 391 -8.16 -15.84 -8.86
C GLY A 391 -8.46 -17.34 -8.82
N ARG A 392 -7.69 -18.13 -8.06
CA ARG A 392 -7.88 -19.59 -7.90
C ARG A 392 -9.05 -20.00 -7.00
N THR A 393 -9.65 -19.06 -6.26
CA THR A 393 -10.75 -19.35 -5.34
C THR A 393 -12.01 -18.59 -5.75
N ALA A 394 -13.19 -19.17 -5.49
CA ALA A 394 -14.45 -18.52 -5.85
C ALA A 394 -14.66 -17.17 -5.12
N TRP A 395 -14.34 -17.12 -3.81
CA TRP A 395 -14.45 -15.89 -3.03
C TRP A 395 -13.36 -14.87 -3.39
N GLY A 396 -12.15 -15.31 -3.74
CA GLY A 396 -11.09 -14.42 -4.18
C GLY A 396 -11.41 -13.78 -5.53
N ARG A 397 -11.90 -14.57 -6.50
CA ARG A 397 -12.46 -14.05 -7.76
C ARG A 397 -13.53 -13.01 -7.53
N ARG A 398 -14.48 -13.27 -6.61
CA ARG A 398 -15.55 -12.32 -6.27
C ARG A 398 -14.99 -11.00 -5.73
N MET A 399 -14.01 -11.07 -4.83
CA MET A 399 -13.31 -9.89 -4.32
C MET A 399 -12.63 -9.11 -5.44
N THR A 400 -11.86 -9.78 -6.32
CA THR A 400 -11.22 -9.13 -7.47
C THR A 400 -12.24 -8.46 -8.38
N LEU A 401 -13.34 -9.14 -8.73
CA LEU A 401 -14.39 -8.55 -9.57
C LEU A 401 -15.03 -7.30 -8.94
N ALA A 402 -15.30 -7.33 -7.63
CA ALA A 402 -15.85 -6.20 -6.91
C ALA A 402 -14.84 -5.04 -6.80
N HIS A 403 -13.57 -5.37 -6.63
CA HIS A 403 -12.45 -4.44 -6.61
C HIS A 403 -12.31 -3.73 -7.96
N GLU A 404 -12.27 -4.48 -9.07
CA GLU A 404 -12.17 -3.89 -10.41
C GLU A 404 -13.39 -3.08 -10.82
N LEU A 405 -14.59 -3.45 -10.34
CA LEU A 405 -15.78 -2.62 -10.50
C LEU A 405 -15.63 -1.24 -9.84
N CYS A 406 -14.92 -1.15 -8.71
CA CYS A 406 -14.61 0.14 -8.08
C CYS A 406 -13.88 1.05 -9.05
N HIS A 407 -12.80 0.54 -9.66
CA HIS A 407 -11.98 1.31 -10.58
C HIS A 407 -12.78 1.79 -11.80
N LEU A 408 -13.58 0.90 -12.41
CA LEU A 408 -14.46 1.25 -13.54
C LEU A 408 -15.46 2.37 -13.20
N LEU A 409 -15.99 2.38 -11.98
CA LEU A 409 -16.98 3.36 -11.57
C LEU A 409 -16.34 4.69 -11.13
N LEU A 410 -15.19 4.65 -10.48
CA LEU A 410 -14.71 5.76 -9.62
C LEU A 410 -13.36 6.34 -10.03
N ASP A 411 -12.49 5.51 -10.61
CA ASP A 411 -11.12 5.93 -10.90
C ASP A 411 -10.97 6.38 -12.35
N ARG A 412 -12.09 6.34 -13.09
CA ARG A 412 -12.23 6.84 -14.45
C ARG A 412 -12.97 8.19 -14.45
N PRO A 413 -12.37 9.32 -14.84
CA PRO A 413 -13.13 10.52 -15.20
C PRO A 413 -14.11 10.21 -16.35
N PRO A 414 -15.32 10.81 -16.41
CA PRO A 414 -16.38 10.41 -17.36
C PRO A 414 -15.94 10.31 -18.82
N GLU A 415 -14.97 11.15 -19.20
CA GLU A 415 -14.51 11.37 -20.57
C GLU A 415 -13.10 10.82 -20.83
N ARG A 416 -12.56 9.98 -19.94
CA ARG A 416 -11.17 9.51 -20.06
C ARG A 416 -11.06 8.01 -20.10
N THR A 417 -10.00 7.52 -20.73
CA THR A 417 -9.63 6.11 -20.71
C THR A 417 -9.24 5.67 -19.30
N LEU A 418 -9.36 4.39 -19.02
CA LEU A 418 -8.87 3.70 -17.84
C LEU A 418 -8.15 2.45 -18.32
N GLY A 419 -6.97 2.21 -17.75
CA GLY A 419 -6.29 0.94 -17.75
C GLY A 419 -5.68 0.77 -16.37
N HIS A 420 -5.98 -0.35 -15.73
CA HIS A 420 -5.52 -0.65 -14.39
C HIS A 420 -5.32 -2.15 -14.23
N VAL A 421 -4.23 -2.53 -13.57
CA VAL A 421 -3.89 -3.92 -13.25
C VAL A 421 -3.63 -3.95 -11.75
N SER A 422 -4.45 -4.62 -10.97
CA SER A 422 -4.27 -4.64 -9.52
C SER A 422 -3.12 -5.55 -9.12
N GLY A 423 -2.23 -5.01 -8.27
CA GLY A 423 -1.00 -5.67 -7.83
C GLY A 423 -0.08 -4.75 -7.04
N ALA A 424 1.13 -5.23 -6.71
CA ALA A 424 2.07 -4.51 -5.84
C ALA A 424 2.60 -3.18 -6.40
N TRP A 425 2.43 -2.95 -7.71
CA TRP A 425 2.92 -1.77 -8.45
C TRP A 425 1.85 -0.72 -8.67
N SER A 426 0.61 -0.99 -8.23
CA SER A 426 -0.51 -0.08 -8.38
C SER A 426 -0.52 1.05 -7.35
N ILE A 427 -1.24 2.13 -7.71
CA ILE A 427 -1.32 3.34 -6.89
C ILE A 427 -2.05 3.03 -5.58
N ALA A 428 -1.30 3.02 -4.46
CA ALA A 428 -1.79 2.56 -3.17
C ALA A 428 -3.09 3.22 -2.66
N ARG A 429 -3.35 4.49 -3.02
CA ARG A 429 -4.60 5.18 -2.65
C ARG A 429 -5.82 4.58 -3.36
N LEU A 430 -5.68 4.27 -4.65
CA LEU A 430 -6.73 3.67 -5.47
C LEU A 430 -7.02 2.25 -4.94
N GLU A 431 -5.97 1.48 -4.67
CA GLU A 431 -6.05 0.12 -4.13
C GLU A 431 -6.76 0.06 -2.77
N ARG A 432 -6.43 0.97 -1.84
CA ARG A 432 -7.10 1.03 -0.52
C ARG A 432 -8.60 1.33 -0.67
N ARG A 433 -8.95 2.25 -1.56
CA ARG A 433 -10.34 2.60 -1.86
C ARG A 433 -11.08 1.42 -2.49
N ALA A 434 -10.50 0.77 -3.48
CA ALA A 434 -11.09 -0.38 -4.16
C ALA A 434 -11.27 -1.59 -3.23
N ASN A 435 -10.31 -1.85 -2.34
CA ASN A 435 -10.43 -2.89 -1.32
C ASN A 435 -11.58 -2.63 -0.34
N ALA A 436 -11.70 -1.40 0.16
CA ALA A 436 -12.80 -1.02 1.04
C ALA A 436 -14.16 -1.09 0.32
N PHE A 437 -14.21 -0.61 -0.92
CA PHE A 437 -15.40 -0.72 -1.77
C PHE A 437 -15.81 -2.19 -1.97
N ALA A 438 -14.88 -3.06 -2.34
CA ALA A 438 -15.14 -4.47 -2.58
C ALA A 438 -15.66 -5.17 -1.32
N ALA A 439 -15.02 -4.92 -0.17
CA ALA A 439 -15.42 -5.50 1.10
C ALA A 439 -16.85 -5.10 1.50
N GLU A 440 -17.20 -3.81 1.44
CA GLU A 440 -18.54 -3.33 1.78
C GLU A 440 -19.59 -3.68 0.71
N LEU A 441 -19.19 -3.77 -0.56
CA LEU A 441 -20.09 -4.18 -1.64
C LEU A 441 -20.51 -5.65 -1.49
N LEU A 442 -19.60 -6.53 -1.07
CA LEU A 442 -19.87 -7.95 -0.91
C LEU A 442 -20.41 -8.32 0.47
N LEU A 443 -19.91 -7.67 1.53
CA LEU A 443 -20.33 -7.85 2.92
C LEU A 443 -20.61 -6.48 3.58
N PRO A 444 -21.83 -5.94 3.41
CA PRO A 444 -22.17 -4.61 3.90
C PRO A 444 -22.27 -4.58 5.43
N GLN A 445 -22.10 -3.40 6.02
CA GLN A 445 -22.19 -3.21 7.46
C GLN A 445 -23.55 -3.67 8.02
N GLY A 446 -24.67 -3.39 7.34
CA GLY A 446 -25.99 -3.79 7.83
C GLY A 446 -26.17 -5.31 7.88
N ALA A 447 -25.57 -6.05 6.93
CA ALA A 447 -25.49 -7.51 6.98
C ALA A 447 -24.69 -8.01 8.19
N LEU A 448 -23.54 -7.40 8.46
CA LEU A 448 -22.69 -7.72 9.61
C LEU A 448 -23.41 -7.45 10.95
N MET A 449 -24.10 -6.32 11.06
CA MET A 449 -24.92 -6.01 12.24
C MET A 449 -26.03 -7.04 12.42
N ALA A 450 -26.75 -7.38 11.35
CA ALA A 450 -27.81 -8.38 11.42
C ALA A 450 -27.27 -9.78 11.77
N ALA A 451 -26.08 -10.14 11.29
CA ALA A 451 -25.42 -11.39 11.63
C ALA A 451 -25.02 -11.42 13.12
N ARG A 452 -24.40 -10.35 13.62
CA ARG A 452 -24.05 -10.19 15.04
C ARG A 452 -25.29 -10.32 15.91
N ASP A 453 -26.36 -9.60 15.59
CA ASP A 453 -27.57 -9.54 16.40
C ASP A 453 -28.29 -10.90 16.46
N ARG A 454 -28.10 -11.76 15.45
CA ARG A 454 -28.58 -13.15 15.44
C ARG A 454 -27.59 -14.15 16.06
N GLY A 455 -26.36 -13.73 16.36
CA GLY A 455 -25.30 -14.61 16.84
C GLY A 455 -24.71 -15.53 15.77
N ALA A 456 -24.75 -15.13 14.50
CA ALA A 456 -24.14 -15.88 13.40
C ALA A 456 -22.59 -15.87 13.49
N ASP A 457 -21.97 -16.98 13.11
CA ASP A 457 -20.52 -17.11 13.06
C ASP A 457 -19.94 -16.73 11.67
N TYR A 458 -18.62 -16.79 11.55
CA TYR A 458 -17.95 -16.49 10.28
C TYR A 458 -18.28 -17.50 9.18
N ALA A 459 -18.54 -18.77 9.50
CA ALA A 459 -18.84 -19.77 8.48
C ALA A 459 -20.19 -19.48 7.80
N GLU A 460 -21.22 -19.12 8.59
CA GLU A 460 -22.51 -18.69 8.06
C GLU A 460 -22.36 -17.47 7.14
N ILE A 461 -21.55 -16.48 7.54
CA ILE A 461 -21.33 -15.27 6.75
C ILE A 461 -20.58 -15.56 5.46
N MET A 462 -19.52 -16.38 5.53
CA MET A 462 -18.75 -16.77 4.36
C MET A 462 -19.62 -17.51 3.34
N ASP A 463 -20.46 -18.43 3.79
CA ASP A 463 -21.40 -19.15 2.93
C ASP A 463 -22.46 -18.22 2.34
N THR A 464 -23.07 -17.37 3.19
CA THR A 464 -24.18 -16.49 2.78
C THR A 464 -23.73 -15.40 1.80
N TYR A 465 -22.59 -14.76 2.06
CA TYR A 465 -22.11 -13.61 1.26
C TYR A 465 -21.02 -13.98 0.25
N GLY A 466 -20.50 -15.21 0.30
CA GLY A 466 -19.49 -15.71 -0.62
C GLY A 466 -18.18 -14.92 -0.53
N VAL A 467 -17.73 -14.62 0.68
CA VAL A 467 -16.46 -13.92 0.97
C VAL A 467 -15.49 -14.83 1.74
N GLY A 468 -14.20 -14.54 1.68
CA GLY A 468 -13.19 -15.27 2.45
C GLY A 468 -13.15 -14.85 3.92
N VAL A 469 -12.60 -15.71 4.79
CA VAL A 469 -12.49 -15.45 6.23
C VAL A 469 -11.74 -14.16 6.55
N THR A 470 -10.66 -13.87 5.82
CA THR A 470 -9.87 -12.64 5.99
C THR A 470 -10.74 -11.40 5.75
N THR A 471 -11.50 -11.36 4.64
CA THR A 471 -12.42 -10.26 4.35
C THR A 471 -13.49 -10.13 5.42
N ALA A 472 -14.11 -11.25 5.83
CA ALA A 472 -15.17 -11.24 6.83
C ALA A 472 -14.67 -10.68 8.18
N THR A 473 -13.52 -11.16 8.66
CA THR A 473 -12.90 -10.72 9.92
C THR A 473 -12.51 -9.24 9.87
N TRP A 474 -11.79 -8.81 8.84
CA TRP A 474 -11.37 -7.41 8.74
C TRP A 474 -12.56 -6.46 8.59
N GLN A 475 -13.59 -6.86 7.85
CA GLN A 475 -14.78 -6.04 7.72
C GLN A 475 -15.60 -5.98 9.01
N ALA A 476 -15.71 -7.08 9.77
CA ALA A 476 -16.32 -7.08 11.10
C ALA A 476 -15.59 -6.10 12.04
N ARG A 477 -14.26 -6.19 12.13
CA ARG A 477 -13.45 -5.27 12.95
C ARG A 477 -13.59 -3.82 12.51
N ASN A 478 -13.51 -3.55 11.22
CA ASN A 478 -13.57 -2.18 10.70
C ASN A 478 -14.96 -1.55 10.83
N ARG A 479 -16.04 -2.34 10.80
CA ARG A 479 -17.42 -1.83 10.76
C ARG A 479 -18.19 -1.99 12.08
N LEU A 480 -17.82 -2.94 12.91
CA LEU A 480 -18.44 -3.20 14.22
C LEU A 480 -17.52 -2.81 15.39
N GLY A 481 -16.21 -2.73 15.18
CA GLY A 481 -15.23 -2.50 16.25
C GLY A 481 -14.93 -3.74 17.09
N GLU A 482 -15.49 -4.90 16.72
CA GLU A 482 -15.38 -6.17 17.45
C GLU A 482 -15.46 -7.36 16.46
N ASP A 483 -15.01 -8.54 16.92
CA ASP A 483 -15.18 -9.81 16.19
C ASP A 483 -16.59 -10.40 16.42
N LEU A 484 -17.08 -11.21 15.49
CA LEU A 484 -18.39 -11.87 15.63
C LEU A 484 -18.38 -13.07 16.59
N PRO A 485 -19.53 -13.42 17.19
CA PRO A 485 -19.66 -14.60 18.06
C PRO A 485 -19.23 -15.88 17.33
N GLY A 486 -18.56 -16.79 18.03
CA GLY A 486 -18.14 -18.05 17.43
C GLY A 486 -16.90 -17.96 16.55
N ALA A 487 -16.03 -16.95 16.75
CA ALA A 487 -14.68 -16.88 16.17
C ALA A 487 -13.72 -18.01 16.65
N HIS A 488 -14.25 -19.21 16.90
CA HIS A 488 -13.49 -20.43 17.16
C HIS A 488 -13.04 -21.05 15.84
N GLN A 489 -11.71 -21.11 15.68
CA GLN A 489 -10.92 -21.90 14.72
C GLN A 489 -11.36 -21.92 13.24
N PRO A 490 -10.50 -21.49 12.29
CA PRO A 490 -10.61 -21.95 10.92
C PRO A 490 -10.59 -23.48 10.88
N VAL A 491 -11.70 -24.09 10.50
CA VAL A 491 -11.78 -25.51 10.17
C VAL A 491 -10.84 -25.75 9.00
N ALA A 492 -9.77 -26.49 9.23
CA ALA A 492 -8.94 -27.03 8.15
C ALA A 492 -9.83 -27.90 7.26
N ASP A 493 -9.81 -27.64 5.95
CA ASP A 493 -10.57 -28.36 4.93
C ASP A 493 -10.68 -29.87 5.22
N THR A 494 -11.91 -30.34 5.45
CA THR A 494 -12.22 -31.75 5.50
C THR A 494 -11.94 -32.38 4.13
N GLN A 495 -10.98 -33.29 4.13
CA GLN A 495 -10.66 -34.22 3.07
C GLN A 495 -11.91 -34.99 2.62
N THR A 496 -12.38 -34.76 1.40
CA THR A 496 -13.12 -35.80 0.66
C THR A 496 -12.13 -36.85 0.17
N SER A 497 -12.26 -38.04 0.74
CA SER A 497 -11.49 -39.24 0.47
C SER A 497 -11.94 -39.91 -0.83
N ALA A 498 -11.03 -39.94 -1.82
CA ALA A 498 -10.90 -41.03 -2.78
C ALA A 498 -9.47 -40.97 -3.36
N THR A 499 -8.57 -41.74 -2.78
CA THR A 499 -7.17 -41.86 -3.21
C THR A 499 -7.05 -43.02 -4.21
N PRO A 500 -6.67 -42.82 -5.48
CA PRO A 500 -5.86 -43.80 -6.18
C PRO A 500 -4.39 -43.58 -5.80
N ALA A 501 -3.65 -44.69 -5.69
CA ALA A 501 -2.28 -44.75 -5.20
C ALA A 501 -1.37 -43.63 -5.78
N ARG A 502 -0.76 -42.83 -4.89
CA ARG A 502 0.22 -41.79 -5.26
C ARG A 502 1.60 -42.40 -5.43
N ASP A 503 2.19 -42.10 -6.57
CA ASP A 503 3.59 -42.29 -6.95
C ASP A 503 4.50 -41.41 -6.07
N PRO A 504 5.60 -41.94 -5.46
CA PRO A 504 6.48 -41.19 -4.57
C PRO A 504 7.33 -40.08 -5.22
N SER A 505 7.21 -39.84 -6.53
CA SER A 505 8.16 -39.01 -7.29
C SER A 505 7.76 -37.54 -7.55
N THR A 506 6.67 -37.01 -6.95
CA THR A 506 6.16 -35.65 -7.28
C THR A 506 5.93 -34.68 -6.10
N LEU A 507 6.72 -34.76 -5.01
CA LEU A 507 6.57 -33.83 -3.88
C LEU A 507 7.84 -33.02 -3.58
N THR A 508 8.06 -31.97 -4.38
CA THR A 508 8.73 -30.75 -3.92
C THR A 508 7.93 -29.57 -4.44
N ALA A 509 6.98 -29.08 -3.63
CA ALA A 509 6.32 -27.82 -3.91
C ALA A 509 7.40 -26.72 -3.96
N GLY A 510 7.45 -25.98 -5.06
CA GLY A 510 8.41 -24.88 -5.21
C GLY A 510 8.21 -23.79 -4.16
N PRO A 511 9.22 -22.94 -3.93
CA PRO A 511 9.20 -21.86 -2.93
C PRO A 511 8.14 -20.78 -3.15
N SER A 512 7.45 -20.80 -4.30
CA SER A 512 6.24 -20.02 -4.61
C SER A 512 4.98 -20.51 -3.89
N ALA A 513 4.97 -21.70 -3.27
CA ALA A 513 3.80 -22.21 -2.55
C ALA A 513 3.42 -21.34 -1.33
N PRO A 514 2.12 -21.24 -0.98
CA PRO A 514 1.62 -20.28 0.00
C PRO A 514 2.14 -20.54 1.43
N MET A 515 2.17 -19.49 2.26
CA MET A 515 2.51 -19.64 3.67
C MET A 515 1.32 -20.21 4.46
N THR A 516 1.49 -21.44 4.94
CA THR A 516 0.53 -22.12 5.83
C THR A 516 0.80 -21.74 7.29
N PRO A 517 -0.10 -22.08 8.25
CA PRO A 517 0.15 -21.84 9.67
C PRO A 517 1.48 -22.45 10.13
N ALA A 518 1.76 -23.71 9.78
CA ALA A 518 3.01 -24.39 10.11
C ALA A 518 4.25 -23.67 9.56
N ARG A 519 4.18 -23.12 8.34
CA ARG A 519 5.28 -22.34 7.75
C ARG A 519 5.50 -21.00 8.46
N TYR A 520 4.44 -20.34 8.91
CA TYR A 520 4.56 -19.17 9.77
C TYR A 520 5.13 -19.51 11.15
N GLN A 521 4.81 -20.67 11.71
CA GLN A 521 5.42 -21.16 12.96
C GLN A 521 6.92 -21.43 12.79
N VAL A 522 7.36 -21.93 11.64
CA VAL A 522 8.79 -22.04 11.31
C VAL A 522 9.44 -20.66 11.26
N LEU A 523 8.84 -19.71 10.54
CA LEU A 523 9.36 -18.33 10.48
C LEU A 523 9.50 -17.72 11.88
N TYR A 524 8.46 -17.89 12.71
CA TYR A 524 8.47 -17.46 14.11
C TYR A 524 9.60 -18.10 14.91
N ALA A 525 9.76 -19.43 14.83
CA ALA A 525 10.79 -20.14 15.57
C ALA A 525 12.20 -19.67 15.18
N LEU A 526 12.44 -19.44 13.89
CA LEU A 526 13.73 -18.93 13.39
C LEU A 526 14.01 -17.48 13.87
N LEU A 527 12.97 -16.65 13.98
CA LEU A 527 13.10 -15.28 14.49
C LEU A 527 13.28 -15.23 16.01
N ALA A 528 12.57 -16.09 16.73
CA ALA A 528 12.63 -16.21 18.19
C ALA A 528 13.94 -16.83 18.67
N GLU A 529 14.41 -17.88 17.98
CA GLU A 529 15.63 -18.62 18.33
C GLU A 529 16.60 -18.68 17.13
N PRO A 530 17.38 -17.61 16.87
CA PRO A 530 18.29 -17.56 15.71
C PRO A 530 19.32 -18.70 15.65
N ASP A 531 19.65 -19.31 16.80
CA ASP A 531 20.56 -20.47 16.86
C ASP A 531 20.00 -21.71 16.15
N LEU A 532 18.69 -21.78 15.90
CA LEU A 532 18.06 -22.86 15.12
C LEU A 532 18.60 -22.94 13.68
N LEU A 533 19.11 -21.84 13.12
CA LEU A 533 19.75 -21.82 11.80
C LEU A 533 20.99 -22.72 11.72
N ARG A 534 21.63 -22.99 12.87
CA ARG A 534 22.80 -23.88 12.98
C ARG A 534 22.42 -25.33 13.31
N ARG A 535 21.14 -25.60 13.55
CA ARG A 535 20.62 -26.92 13.89
C ARG A 535 20.17 -27.67 12.63
N ARG A 536 19.86 -28.96 12.80
CA ARG A 536 19.33 -29.78 11.70
C ARG A 536 17.87 -29.40 11.44
N PRO A 537 17.35 -29.52 10.21
CA PRO A 537 15.96 -29.19 9.90
C PRO A 537 14.94 -29.86 10.82
N GLY A 538 15.18 -31.10 11.27
CA GLY A 538 14.33 -31.79 12.23
C GLY A 538 14.24 -31.09 13.61
N ASP A 539 15.32 -30.48 14.08
CA ASP A 539 15.33 -29.73 15.34
C ASP A 539 14.50 -28.44 15.20
N VAL A 540 14.59 -27.78 14.03
CA VAL A 540 13.77 -26.60 13.69
C VAL A 540 12.29 -26.99 13.62
N ALA A 541 11.98 -28.08 12.93
CA ALA A 541 10.62 -28.60 12.76
C ALA A 541 9.98 -28.90 14.12
N GLN A 542 10.72 -29.53 15.04
CA GLN A 542 10.27 -29.79 16.40
C GLN A 542 9.98 -28.50 17.19
N ARG A 543 10.89 -27.51 17.14
CA ARG A 543 10.70 -26.23 17.85
C ARG A 543 9.55 -25.39 17.27
N ALA A 544 9.30 -25.53 15.97
CA ALA A 544 8.20 -24.87 15.27
C ALA A 544 6.87 -25.63 15.33
N ALA A 545 6.84 -26.87 15.84
CA ALA A 545 5.68 -27.77 15.71
C ALA A 545 5.22 -27.97 14.25
N ALA A 546 6.17 -28.04 13.32
CA ALA A 546 5.95 -28.14 11.88
C ALA A 546 6.60 -29.40 11.28
N SER A 547 6.35 -29.67 10.00
CA SER A 547 7.05 -30.74 9.28
C SER A 547 8.43 -30.29 8.79
N ILE A 548 9.34 -31.25 8.51
CA ILE A 548 10.63 -30.94 7.87
C ILE A 548 10.42 -30.29 6.50
N ALA A 549 9.38 -30.70 5.76
CA ALA A 549 9.05 -30.10 4.47
C ALA A 549 8.66 -28.62 4.58
N ASP A 550 7.95 -28.22 5.65
CA ASP A 550 7.66 -26.81 5.90
C ASP A 550 8.92 -26.02 6.26
N VAL A 551 9.86 -26.64 6.97
CA VAL A 551 11.18 -26.04 7.26
C VAL A 551 11.95 -25.80 5.97
N ASP A 552 12.09 -26.82 5.12
CA ASP A 552 12.80 -26.70 3.85
C ASP A 552 12.16 -25.65 2.95
N HIS A 553 10.82 -25.61 2.89
CA HIS A 553 10.08 -24.60 2.14
C HIS A 553 10.38 -23.17 2.61
N VAL A 554 10.31 -22.92 3.92
CA VAL A 554 10.56 -21.60 4.49
C VAL A 554 12.01 -21.19 4.28
N LEU A 555 12.96 -22.10 4.46
CA LEU A 555 14.38 -21.82 4.22
C LEU A 555 14.66 -21.51 2.74
N ALA A 556 14.07 -22.26 1.81
CA ALA A 556 14.19 -22.01 0.37
C ALA A 556 13.61 -20.63 0.02
N ARG A 557 12.40 -20.33 0.49
CA ARG A 557 11.74 -19.04 0.26
C ARG A 557 12.51 -17.86 0.85
N LEU A 558 13.07 -18.00 2.06
CA LEU A 558 13.92 -16.97 2.65
C LEU A 558 15.22 -16.79 1.85
N THR A 559 15.79 -17.88 1.31
CA THR A 559 16.99 -17.80 0.46
C THR A 559 16.70 -17.06 -0.84
N GLU A 560 15.58 -17.37 -1.51
CA GLU A 560 15.18 -16.70 -2.74
C GLU A 560 14.92 -15.20 -2.56
N ARG A 561 14.36 -14.82 -1.41
CA ARG A 561 14.12 -13.42 -1.07
C ARG A 561 15.39 -12.68 -0.62
N GLY A 562 16.53 -13.35 -0.55
CA GLY A 562 17.78 -12.78 0.00
C GLY A 562 17.77 -12.63 1.53
N GLU A 563 16.72 -13.07 2.20
CA GLU A 563 16.51 -12.96 3.66
C GLU A 563 17.31 -13.99 4.46
N LEU A 564 17.80 -15.03 3.78
CA LEU A 564 18.66 -16.05 4.36
C LEU A 564 19.87 -16.26 3.46
N THR A 565 21.07 -16.07 4.01
CA THR A 565 22.32 -16.43 3.33
C THR A 565 22.98 -17.60 4.03
N THR A 566 23.66 -18.44 3.24
CA THR A 566 24.52 -19.51 3.76
C THR A 566 25.97 -19.19 3.41
N ALA A 567 26.79 -18.89 4.43
CA ALA A 567 28.22 -18.62 4.25
C ALA A 567 29.04 -19.60 5.08
N ARG A 568 29.97 -20.33 4.43
CA ARG A 568 30.83 -21.35 5.09
C ARG A 568 30.03 -22.37 5.92
N GLY A 569 28.86 -22.79 5.42
CA GLY A 569 27.97 -23.73 6.10
C GLY A 569 27.15 -23.15 7.26
N VAL A 570 27.28 -21.83 7.54
CA VAL A 570 26.51 -21.15 8.58
C VAL A 570 25.39 -20.34 7.92
N ARG A 571 24.15 -20.67 8.27
CA ARG A 571 22.94 -19.92 7.88
C ARG A 571 22.77 -18.68 8.75
N ARG A 572 22.45 -17.54 8.15
CA ARG A 572 22.16 -16.27 8.83
C ARG A 572 20.94 -15.61 8.20
N LEU A 573 20.01 -15.18 9.05
CA LEU A 573 18.87 -14.34 8.66
C LEU A 573 19.31 -12.88 8.56
N HIS A 574 18.85 -12.22 7.50
CA HIS A 574 18.93 -10.79 7.30
C HIS A 574 17.56 -10.16 7.54
N HIS A 575 17.49 -8.82 7.52
CA HIS A 575 16.27 -8.02 7.64
C HIS A 575 15.26 -8.54 8.68
N ARG A 576 15.74 -8.82 9.90
CA ARG A 576 14.90 -9.39 10.97
C ARG A 576 13.66 -8.55 11.29
N GLU A 577 13.71 -7.23 11.07
CA GLU A 577 12.56 -6.33 11.20
C GLU A 577 11.50 -6.56 10.12
N ASP A 578 11.92 -6.68 8.86
CA ASP A 578 11.00 -6.92 7.74
C ASP A 578 10.41 -8.34 7.85
N LEU A 579 11.21 -9.31 8.28
CA LEU A 579 10.73 -10.65 8.63
C LEU A 579 9.79 -10.64 9.83
N ALA A 580 10.03 -9.78 10.84
CA ALA A 580 9.11 -9.61 11.96
C ALA A 580 7.80 -8.94 11.54
N ALA A 581 7.83 -7.99 10.60
CA ALA A 581 6.63 -7.40 10.01
C ALA A 581 5.85 -8.40 9.15
N TRP A 582 6.57 -9.26 8.40
CA TRP A 582 5.96 -10.36 7.64
C TRP A 582 5.34 -11.40 8.58
N TRP A 583 6.05 -11.76 9.64
CA TRP A 583 5.52 -12.58 10.72
C TRP A 583 4.29 -11.92 11.34
N LEU A 584 4.32 -10.63 11.68
CA LEU A 584 3.20 -9.93 12.31
C LEU A 584 1.94 -10.01 11.45
N THR A 585 2.09 -9.84 10.14
CA THR A 585 0.99 -9.98 9.18
C THR A 585 0.44 -11.41 9.18
N GLY A 586 1.31 -12.41 9.02
CA GLY A 586 0.89 -13.82 9.05
C GLY A 586 0.36 -14.29 10.40
N TYR A 587 0.85 -13.71 11.49
CA TYR A 587 0.37 -13.95 12.83
C TYR A 587 -1.06 -13.43 12.97
N ALA A 588 -1.30 -12.18 12.57
CA ALA A 588 -2.63 -11.56 12.61
C ALA A 588 -3.65 -12.32 11.76
N ASP A 589 -3.27 -12.67 10.53
CA ASP A 589 -4.19 -13.18 9.52
C ASP A 589 -4.37 -14.70 9.56
N VAL A 590 -3.35 -15.45 10.04
CA VAL A 590 -3.30 -16.91 9.92
C VAL A 590 -3.13 -17.58 11.28
N VAL A 591 -2.03 -17.29 12.00
CA VAL A 591 -1.67 -18.09 13.20
C VAL A 591 -2.56 -17.75 14.41
N ARG A 592 -2.77 -16.46 14.70
CA ARG A 592 -3.55 -16.01 15.87
C ARG A 592 -5.00 -16.48 15.83
N PRO A 593 -5.74 -16.37 14.70
CA PRO A 593 -7.10 -16.92 14.62
C PRO A 593 -7.15 -18.43 14.90
N LEU A 594 -6.19 -19.20 14.39
CA LEU A 594 -6.08 -20.65 14.64
C LEU A 594 -5.62 -21.02 16.05
N ALA A 595 -4.88 -20.13 16.70
CA ALA A 595 -4.44 -20.29 18.06
C ALA A 595 -5.52 -19.85 19.07
N THR A 596 -6.49 -19.03 18.69
CA THR A 596 -7.47 -18.52 19.66
C THR A 596 -8.39 -19.62 20.17
N LEU A 597 -8.32 -19.87 21.48
CA LEU A 597 -9.19 -20.81 22.20
C LEU A 597 -10.46 -20.12 22.67
N THR A 598 -10.36 -18.91 23.22
CA THR A 598 -11.51 -18.07 23.60
C THR A 598 -11.09 -16.61 23.70
N ALA A 599 -12.04 -15.70 23.46
CA ALA A 599 -11.92 -14.28 23.77
C ALA A 599 -13.24 -13.84 24.42
N ARG A 600 -13.21 -13.49 25.71
CA ARG A 600 -14.40 -13.15 26.49
C ARG A 600 -14.08 -12.24 27.66
N ARG A 601 -15.11 -11.64 28.26
CA ARG A 601 -14.96 -10.91 29.51
C ARG A 601 -15.03 -11.87 30.70
N VAL A 602 -14.18 -11.65 31.70
CA VAL A 602 -14.15 -12.40 32.96
C VAL A 602 -14.12 -11.47 34.16
N HIS A 603 -14.60 -11.95 35.30
CA HIS A 603 -14.55 -11.26 36.58
C HIS A 603 -13.35 -11.75 37.40
N LEU A 604 -12.54 -10.77 37.83
CA LEU A 604 -11.36 -11.00 38.64
C LEU A 604 -11.39 -10.08 39.86
N PRO A 605 -10.85 -10.53 41.02
CA PRO A 605 -10.89 -9.76 42.25
C PRO A 605 -9.85 -8.62 42.24
N GLY A 606 -10.29 -7.45 42.71
CA GLY A 606 -9.42 -6.32 43.00
C GLY A 606 -8.74 -5.73 41.78
N GLU A 607 -7.84 -4.77 42.04
CA GLU A 607 -7.13 -4.08 40.98
C GLU A 607 -5.87 -4.85 40.53
N ARG A 608 -5.71 -4.98 39.21
CA ARG A 608 -4.48 -5.31 38.45
C ARG A 608 -3.65 -6.49 38.96
N ASP A 609 -2.77 -6.27 39.94
CA ASP A 609 -1.88 -7.31 40.46
C ASP A 609 -2.71 -8.40 41.15
N ALA A 610 -3.77 -8.03 41.88
CA ALA A 610 -4.70 -8.99 42.46
C ALA A 610 -5.43 -9.82 41.38
N ALA A 611 -5.80 -9.18 40.26
CA ALA A 611 -6.46 -9.85 39.14
C ALA A 611 -5.52 -10.82 38.42
N LEU A 612 -4.26 -10.43 38.17
CA LEU A 612 -3.24 -11.28 37.58
C LEU A 612 -2.87 -12.46 38.49
N ASP A 613 -2.70 -12.22 39.80
CA ASP A 613 -2.39 -13.26 40.79
C ASP A 613 -3.56 -14.26 40.92
N ALA A 614 -4.80 -13.77 40.93
CA ALA A 614 -5.98 -14.62 40.96
C ALA A 614 -6.11 -15.47 39.68
N LEU A 615 -5.87 -14.86 38.52
CA LEU A 615 -5.90 -15.58 37.24
C LEU A 615 -4.77 -16.62 37.15
N ALA A 616 -3.56 -16.28 37.61
CA ALA A 616 -2.43 -17.19 37.71
C ALA A 616 -2.74 -18.38 38.63
N ALA A 617 -3.32 -18.13 39.81
CA ALA A 617 -3.71 -19.17 40.75
C ALA A 617 -4.78 -20.13 40.17
N ARG A 618 -5.75 -19.59 39.40
CA ARG A 618 -6.76 -20.41 38.70
C ARG A 618 -6.12 -21.29 37.63
N LEU A 619 -5.19 -20.74 36.85
CA LEU A 619 -4.44 -21.49 35.84
C LEU A 619 -3.56 -22.58 36.48
N ASP A 620 -2.88 -22.26 37.58
CA ASP A 620 -2.05 -23.21 38.33
C ASP A 620 -2.85 -24.36 38.95
N ALA A 621 -4.03 -24.07 39.49
CA ALA A 621 -4.91 -25.08 40.07
C ALA A 621 -5.38 -26.11 39.04
N ARG A 622 -5.42 -25.74 37.76
CA ARG A 622 -5.77 -26.65 36.65
C ARG A 622 -4.63 -27.58 36.26
N GLY A 623 -3.38 -27.21 36.57
CA GLY A 623 -2.19 -28.00 36.24
C GLY A 623 -1.75 -27.90 34.77
N ASP A 624 -2.34 -26.98 34.00
CA ASP A 624 -1.89 -26.68 32.65
C ASP A 624 -0.59 -25.87 32.67
N ASP A 625 0.23 -26.02 31.64
CA ASP A 625 1.34 -25.12 31.40
C ASP A 625 0.85 -23.89 30.63
N TRP A 626 1.17 -22.70 31.13
CA TRP A 626 0.60 -21.45 30.63
C TRP A 626 1.61 -20.29 30.68
N LEU A 627 1.40 -19.28 29.83
CA LEU A 627 2.28 -18.11 29.72
C LEU A 627 1.47 -16.81 29.55
N TRP A 628 1.91 -15.73 30.16
CA TRP A 628 1.44 -14.38 29.85
C TRP A 628 1.90 -13.91 28.48
N SER A 629 1.04 -13.19 27.76
CA SER A 629 1.38 -12.45 26.54
C SER A 629 0.73 -11.05 26.55
N GLY A 630 0.90 -10.29 25.47
CA GLY A 630 0.31 -8.96 25.29
C GLY A 630 0.60 -8.01 26.45
N GLU A 631 -0.43 -7.27 26.89
CA GLU A 631 -0.31 -6.30 27.98
C GLU A 631 0.02 -6.95 29.33
N ALA A 632 -0.45 -8.17 29.59
CA ALA A 632 -0.15 -8.88 30.84
C ALA A 632 1.36 -9.18 30.95
N ALA A 633 1.98 -9.69 29.89
CA ALA A 633 3.43 -9.90 29.86
C ALA A 633 4.21 -8.59 29.90
N ALA A 634 3.74 -7.57 29.17
CA ALA A 634 4.33 -6.24 29.20
C ALA A 634 4.33 -5.64 30.62
N TRP A 635 3.24 -5.80 31.36
CA TRP A 635 3.14 -5.40 32.78
C TRP A 635 4.13 -6.16 33.65
N VAL A 636 4.22 -7.50 33.51
CA VAL A 636 5.18 -8.32 34.26
C VAL A 636 6.61 -7.81 34.06
N TRP A 637 6.97 -7.36 32.86
CA TRP A 637 8.31 -6.87 32.54
C TRP A 637 8.60 -5.44 32.94
N THR A 638 7.63 -4.54 32.77
CA THR A 638 7.89 -3.08 32.78
C THR A 638 7.27 -2.37 33.96
N LYS A 639 6.17 -2.91 34.51
CA LYS A 639 5.35 -2.25 35.53
C LYS A 639 4.91 -0.82 35.15
N SER A 640 4.87 -0.49 33.84
CA SER A 640 4.68 0.90 33.36
C SER A 640 3.29 1.20 32.79
N MET A 641 2.46 0.19 32.52
CA MET A 641 1.09 0.37 32.01
C MET A 641 0.06 -0.53 32.68
N ARG A 642 -1.18 -0.06 32.81
CA ARG A 642 -2.30 -0.90 33.29
C ARG A 642 -2.73 -1.80 32.13
N PRO A 643 -2.76 -3.14 32.30
CA PRO A 643 -3.39 -4.00 31.31
C PRO A 643 -4.92 -3.79 31.35
N GLU A 644 -5.50 -3.50 30.20
CA GLU A 644 -6.95 -3.50 29.97
C GLU A 644 -7.41 -4.83 29.38
N SER A 645 -6.50 -5.49 28.65
CA SER A 645 -6.66 -6.84 28.11
C SER A 645 -5.64 -7.81 28.70
N LEU A 646 -6.10 -9.03 28.98
CA LEU A 646 -5.29 -10.12 29.48
C LEU A 646 -5.17 -11.18 28.39
N THR A 647 -3.94 -11.46 27.94
CA THR A 647 -3.69 -12.55 27.00
C THR A 647 -2.87 -13.64 27.67
N VAL A 648 -3.36 -14.89 27.60
CA VAL A 648 -2.65 -16.08 28.09
C VAL A 648 -2.48 -17.10 26.99
N LEU A 649 -1.31 -17.73 26.91
CA LEU A 649 -1.07 -18.94 26.12
C LEU A 649 -1.22 -20.17 27.01
N ILE A 650 -1.83 -21.22 26.49
CA ILE A 650 -2.13 -22.46 27.21
C ILE A 650 -1.66 -23.64 26.38
N ASP A 651 -0.89 -24.53 27.01
CA ASP A 651 -0.49 -25.80 26.42
C ASP A 651 -1.61 -26.84 26.59
N GLY A 652 -2.69 -26.64 25.86
CA GLY A 652 -3.89 -27.46 25.95
C GLY A 652 -4.84 -27.23 24.78
N PRO A 653 -5.70 -28.22 24.45
CA PRO A 653 -6.61 -28.13 23.32
C PRO A 653 -7.87 -27.29 23.60
N GLU A 654 -8.20 -27.04 24.86
CA GLU A 654 -9.48 -26.45 25.28
C GLU A 654 -9.28 -25.15 26.06
N ALA A 655 -10.22 -24.21 25.86
CA ALA A 655 -10.28 -23.00 26.66
C ALA A 655 -10.65 -23.31 28.11
N PRO A 656 -9.87 -22.86 29.11
CA PRO A 656 -10.24 -23.04 30.51
C PRO A 656 -11.41 -22.13 30.91
N ASP A 657 -12.22 -22.61 31.85
CA ASP A 657 -13.16 -21.75 32.54
C ASP A 657 -12.46 -20.95 33.64
N LEU A 658 -12.19 -19.67 33.36
CA LEU A 658 -11.41 -18.79 34.22
C LEU A 658 -12.25 -17.66 34.82
N ASP A 659 -13.57 -17.65 34.57
CA ASP A 659 -14.46 -16.71 35.24
C ASP A 659 -14.67 -17.12 36.70
N GLY A 660 -14.91 -16.16 37.58
CA GLY A 660 -15.03 -16.43 39.00
C GLY A 660 -15.45 -15.20 39.79
N PRO A 661 -15.48 -15.27 41.14
CA PRO A 661 -15.83 -14.12 41.93
C PRO A 661 -14.83 -12.98 41.70
N GLY A 662 -15.34 -11.79 41.43
CA GLY A 662 -14.58 -10.58 41.15
C GLY A 662 -15.49 -9.37 40.99
N ASP A 663 -14.98 -8.20 41.34
CA ASP A 663 -15.64 -6.91 41.23
C ASP A 663 -15.27 -6.15 39.95
N GLU A 664 -14.16 -6.53 39.31
CA GLU A 664 -13.64 -5.91 38.09
C GLU A 664 -13.80 -6.83 36.87
N ARG A 665 -14.09 -6.23 35.71
CA ARG A 665 -14.22 -6.93 34.43
C ARG A 665 -13.00 -6.71 33.55
N TYR A 666 -12.42 -7.80 33.10
CA TYR A 666 -11.28 -7.80 32.18
C TYR A 666 -11.63 -8.50 30.88
N GLU A 667 -11.09 -8.01 29.76
CA GLU A 667 -11.08 -8.76 28.51
C GLU A 667 -9.98 -9.82 28.57
N LEU A 668 -10.35 -11.10 28.46
CA LEU A 668 -9.44 -12.23 28.50
C LEU A 668 -9.41 -12.95 27.15
N THR A 669 -8.23 -13.04 26.56
CA THR A 669 -7.96 -13.88 25.40
C THR A 669 -7.08 -15.06 25.80
N CYS A 670 -7.56 -16.28 25.58
CA CYS A 670 -6.77 -17.50 25.72
C CYS A 670 -6.36 -17.99 24.34
N LEU A 671 -5.07 -18.20 24.13
CA LEU A 671 -4.48 -18.77 22.94
C LEU A 671 -3.91 -20.15 23.26
N ARG A 672 -4.02 -21.09 22.34
CA ARG A 672 -3.28 -22.35 22.35
C ARG A 672 -1.81 -22.07 22.06
N LEU A 673 -0.93 -22.72 22.79
CA LEU A 673 0.49 -22.73 22.50
C LEU A 673 0.73 -23.39 21.12
N PHE A 674 0.98 -22.58 20.11
CA PHE A 674 1.04 -23.04 18.72
C PHE A 674 2.40 -23.62 18.33
N CYS A 675 3.47 -23.31 19.08
CA CYS A 675 4.77 -23.96 18.91
C CYS A 675 5.62 -23.84 20.19
N PRO A 676 6.53 -24.80 20.44
CA PRO A 676 7.47 -24.74 21.57
C PRO A 676 8.37 -23.49 21.63
N ALA A 677 8.69 -22.87 20.48
CA ALA A 677 9.48 -21.64 20.41
C ALA A 677 8.75 -20.40 20.97
N ALA A 678 7.44 -20.49 21.22
CA ALA A 678 6.68 -19.39 21.81
C ALA A 678 6.92 -19.21 23.31
N ARG A 679 7.58 -20.19 23.95
CA ARG A 679 7.93 -20.13 25.37
C ARG A 679 9.08 -19.14 25.59
N GLY A 680 8.96 -18.29 26.61
CA GLY A 680 10.02 -17.37 26.99
C GLY A 680 11.27 -18.10 27.49
N VAL A 681 12.43 -17.44 27.40
CA VAL A 681 13.72 -17.97 27.88
C VAL A 681 13.88 -17.80 29.41
N ARG A 682 12.98 -17.03 30.04
CA ARG A 682 13.00 -16.73 31.48
C ARG A 682 11.91 -17.52 32.21
N ASN A 683 12.17 -17.87 33.47
CA ASN A 683 11.21 -18.53 34.37
C ASN A 683 10.11 -17.58 34.88
N ASP A 684 9.79 -16.50 34.16
CA ASP A 684 8.80 -15.49 34.55
C ASP A 684 7.39 -15.78 34.03
N ARG A 685 7.16 -16.99 33.48
CA ARG A 685 5.91 -17.41 32.85
C ARG A 685 5.41 -16.43 31.79
N THR A 686 6.32 -15.82 31.03
CA THR A 686 5.96 -14.98 29.89
C THR A 686 6.26 -15.67 28.57
N ALA A 687 5.47 -15.36 27.55
CA ALA A 687 5.76 -15.74 26.18
C ALA A 687 7.04 -15.08 25.70
N HIS A 688 7.63 -15.65 24.65
CA HIS A 688 8.81 -15.08 24.03
C HIS A 688 8.55 -13.63 23.57
N PRO A 689 9.52 -12.70 23.72
CA PRO A 689 9.35 -11.28 23.39
C PRO A 689 8.76 -10.97 22.03
N LEU A 690 9.02 -11.81 21.02
CA LEU A 690 8.48 -11.63 19.68
C LEU A 690 6.96 -11.74 19.65
N LEU A 691 6.39 -12.67 20.42
CA LEU A 691 4.95 -12.84 20.50
C LEU A 691 4.28 -11.75 21.33
N VAL A 692 4.91 -11.33 22.43
CA VAL A 692 4.42 -10.22 23.24
C VAL A 692 4.41 -8.93 22.43
N TRP A 693 5.48 -8.65 21.69
CA TRP A 693 5.56 -7.55 20.73
C TRP A 693 4.44 -7.65 19.67
N SER A 694 4.20 -8.85 19.14
CA SER A 694 3.18 -9.05 18.11
C SER A 694 1.79 -8.71 18.64
N GLU A 695 1.43 -9.21 19.83
CA GLU A 695 0.13 -8.91 20.46
C GLU A 695 -0.08 -7.41 20.69
N LEU A 696 0.93 -6.70 21.20
CA LEU A 696 0.84 -5.25 21.44
C LEU A 696 0.68 -4.46 20.12
N ARG A 697 1.31 -4.91 19.03
CA ARG A 697 1.21 -4.26 17.72
C ARG A 697 -0.13 -4.47 17.02
N LEU A 698 -0.86 -5.53 17.36
CA LEU A 698 -2.20 -5.79 16.84
C LEU A 698 -3.29 -5.00 17.54
N MET A 699 -2.96 -4.30 18.63
CA MET A 699 -3.92 -3.47 19.33
C MET A 699 -4.30 -2.26 18.46
N GLY A 700 -5.61 -2.03 18.36
CA GLY A 700 -6.17 -1.01 17.48
C GLY A 700 -5.80 0.43 17.89
N PRO A 701 -6.14 1.43 17.07
CA PRO A 701 -5.84 2.84 17.33
C PRO A 701 -6.49 3.42 18.59
N GLY A 702 -7.45 2.71 19.20
CA GLY A 702 -8.06 3.08 20.49
C GLY A 702 -7.28 2.62 21.72
N ALA A 703 -6.19 1.85 21.57
CA ALA A 703 -5.36 1.41 22.69
C ALA A 703 -4.56 2.56 23.32
N ASP A 704 -4.17 2.40 24.58
CA ASP A 704 -3.33 3.37 25.30
C ASP A 704 -2.05 3.66 24.49
N PRO A 705 -1.70 4.94 24.20
CA PRO A 705 -0.49 5.29 23.46
C PRO A 705 0.80 4.65 24.00
N ARG A 706 0.85 4.35 25.31
CA ARG A 706 1.97 3.67 25.97
C ARG A 706 2.16 2.23 25.49
N VAL A 707 1.13 1.57 24.98
CA VAL A 707 1.22 0.23 24.36
C VAL A 707 2.24 0.25 23.23
N ARG A 708 2.19 1.29 22.39
CA ARG A 708 3.12 1.43 21.26
C ARG A 708 4.55 1.69 21.74
N GLU A 709 4.71 2.57 22.73
CA GLU A 709 6.02 2.86 23.33
C GLU A 709 6.65 1.59 23.95
N ILE A 710 5.85 0.78 24.64
CA ILE A 710 6.33 -0.48 25.23
C ILE A 710 6.64 -1.52 24.14
N ALA A 711 5.82 -1.62 23.09
CA ALA A 711 6.13 -2.47 21.94
C ALA A 711 7.44 -2.05 21.27
N ASP A 712 7.68 -0.74 21.10
CA ASP A 712 8.93 -0.19 20.58
C ASP A 712 10.11 -0.52 21.51
N GLY A 713 9.93 -0.40 22.82
CA GLY A 713 10.90 -0.81 23.83
C GLY A 713 11.23 -2.29 23.79
N ILE A 714 10.23 -3.18 23.67
CA ILE A 714 10.45 -4.63 23.54
C ILE A 714 11.21 -4.95 22.25
N ALA A 715 10.84 -4.32 21.13
CA ALA A 715 11.54 -4.47 19.86
C ALA A 715 13.03 -4.14 20.01
N ARG A 716 13.34 -3.00 20.62
CA ARG A 716 14.71 -2.53 20.84
C ARG A 716 15.48 -3.39 21.84
N ASP A 717 14.96 -3.52 23.05
CA ASP A 717 15.71 -4.01 24.20
C ASP A 717 15.73 -5.54 24.28
N ARG A 718 14.72 -6.22 23.72
CA ARG A 718 14.56 -7.67 23.84
C ARG A 718 14.69 -8.42 22.53
N LEU A 719 14.34 -7.81 21.40
CA LEU A 719 14.47 -8.43 20.08
C LEU A 719 15.74 -7.98 19.34
N GLY A 720 16.35 -6.88 19.78
CA GLY A 720 17.50 -6.28 19.12
C GLY A 720 17.13 -5.72 17.74
N PHE A 721 15.88 -5.30 17.55
CA PHE A 721 15.45 -4.55 16.39
C PHE A 721 15.93 -3.11 16.59
N VAL A 722 16.76 -2.62 15.68
CA VAL A 722 17.40 -1.30 15.84
C VAL A 722 16.44 -0.31 15.20
N SER A 723 15.75 0.51 16.01
CA SER A 723 15.03 1.66 15.43
C SER A 723 15.99 2.47 14.56
N PRO A 724 15.59 2.87 13.34
CA PRO A 724 16.35 3.84 12.56
C PRO A 724 16.67 5.10 13.36
#